data_AF-A0A395VRL7-F1
#
_entry.id   AF-A0A395VRL7-F1
#
_cell.length_a   1.000
_cell.length_b   1.000
_cell.length_c   1.000
_cell.angle_alpha   90.00
_cell.angle_beta   90.00
_cell.angle_gamma   90.00
#
_symmetry.space_group_name_H-M   'P 1'
#
loop_
_entity.id
_entity.type
_entity.pdbx_description
1 polymer ?
#
loop_
_entity_poly.entity_id
_entity_poly.type
_entity_poly.pdbx_seq_one_letter_code
_entity_poly.pdbx_strand_id
1 'polypeptide(L)'
;MKITKHILAACILTGMAACDTDKEIAVFNEDSGAIKINAVIDAAYTRSNPTGTNEQQMQFNNGDQILLSCEDGSVTYMLSGGQWAPTDNYYLRWGNEPVTYSAFYPVTEGTSVANFSLPINQQSLENLASADYMTCTVEDAINEGSGVLHLNMNRRMAKVIMTLDDIDSQSKALGVKIGSYQGYTDGNVSSGTALVSPYVTIPEGGKAGQSGCKYTAIVAPGAANPNSTFVSLNYKGEDLVLPGIPAIKAGFCYEFTLKVEGSVIRLSEPIVTPWETGTINGGDATELQLDAYYVKEHATGNATGMDWDNAMGVDGLRNLLRTNTNSAITTANAKKLDGKNIYVAGGTYLIADQEAGLKIEYSGYSKQVEIKVVCGYDPQSTRKDLSKRDPVRYLTTFTGDANNNGIADAGDYSLFTLGNQIDITFEGCTFSCGYHPNEKINGYSGGFLIANGSSGNATLQLNHCIIEKCYNAGVNGSGEAGGSGIFMYKGTAKLNHVQLRNNKASSRGGAIRVNDSGSILFMNNCSITGNEGGQFGYAIQMSNGHLCMNNTTVTNNSGRDGTINGAGSMLIVNSTIIEDGAQNSGAVIRCESWPARQSFLMNNIILNKNAANPVVEMSGDDTRHLTSKGYNLMGGTIMPASTNKFTTSEFDKYNSTISSLNVVWDANRSVYTWDGNVNEFTRTASDAVKNAITTGFKPDSCPFQNLGEEFGKWLEEMDAFFTDQLGNPRDKNAMWPGAYQE
;
A
#
# COMPACT_ATOMS: atom_id res chain seq x y z
N MET A 1 -41.06 -31.57 51.47
CA MET A 1 -40.54 -30.44 52.28
C MET A 1 -41.09 -29.15 51.67
N LYS A 2 -41.58 -28.12 52.37
CA LYS A 2 -41.67 -27.81 53.82
C LYS A 2 -40.36 -27.83 54.61
N ILE A 3 -39.76 -26.65 54.76
CA ILE A 3 -39.25 -26.09 56.04
C ILE A 3 -39.80 -24.64 56.11
N THR A 4 -40.14 -24.15 57.31
CA THR A 4 -40.76 -22.82 57.52
C THR A 4 -40.58 -22.35 58.97
N LYS A 5 -40.24 -21.07 59.19
CA LYS A 5 -40.39 -20.16 60.36
C LYS A 5 -39.30 -19.06 60.24
N HIS A 6 -39.52 -17.75 60.41
CA HIS A 6 -40.32 -16.93 61.36
C HIS A 6 -39.65 -16.69 62.72
N ILE A 7 -39.95 -15.51 63.32
CA ILE A 7 -39.56 -15.03 64.66
C ILE A 7 -38.11 -14.48 64.66
N LEU A 8 -37.75 -13.35 65.27
CA LEU A 8 -38.37 -12.54 66.33
C LEU A 8 -38.40 -11.02 66.02
N ALA A 9 -39.38 -10.30 66.58
CA ALA A 9 -39.31 -8.86 66.82
C ALA A 9 -39.20 -8.61 68.34
N ALA A 10 -38.32 -7.71 68.78
CA ALA A 10 -38.03 -7.49 70.19
C ALA A 10 -38.23 -6.02 70.59
N CYS A 11 -39.44 -5.69 71.05
CA CYS A 11 -39.66 -4.46 71.81
C CYS A 11 -39.17 -4.66 73.24
N ILE A 12 -38.26 -3.80 73.71
CA ILE A 12 -37.93 -3.67 75.14
C ILE A 12 -38.28 -2.24 75.55
N LEU A 13 -39.18 -2.10 76.52
CA LEU A 13 -39.71 -0.80 76.96
C LEU A 13 -39.60 -0.71 78.49
N THR A 14 -38.46 -0.18 78.93
CA THR A 14 -38.09 0.14 80.31
C THR A 14 -37.12 1.32 80.26
N GLY A 15 -37.20 2.35 81.09
CA GLY A 15 -38.10 2.68 82.19
C GLY A 15 -37.61 4.01 82.77
N MET A 16 -38.50 4.91 83.19
CA MET A 16 -38.16 6.33 83.34
C MET A 16 -37.07 6.62 84.37
N ALA A 17 -36.08 7.41 83.98
CA ALA A 17 -35.32 8.31 84.84
C ALA A 17 -35.21 9.66 84.12
N ALA A 18 -35.99 10.65 84.55
CA ALA A 18 -36.00 11.98 83.95
C ALA A 18 -34.99 12.89 84.66
N CYS A 19 -34.05 13.43 83.88
CA CYS A 19 -33.39 14.69 84.19
C CYS A 19 -33.45 15.54 82.92
N ASP A 20 -34.01 16.74 83.03
CA ASP A 20 -34.13 17.65 81.90
C ASP A 20 -32.76 18.08 81.40
N THR A 21 -32.54 17.90 80.12
CA THR A 21 -32.05 19.00 79.29
C THR A 21 -32.63 18.76 77.90
N ASP A 22 -33.29 19.77 77.34
CA ASP A 22 -33.67 19.75 75.94
C ASP A 22 -32.39 19.62 75.11
N LYS A 23 -32.08 18.40 74.67
CA LYS A 23 -31.17 18.20 73.55
C LYS A 23 -31.92 18.65 72.33
N GLU A 24 -31.79 19.94 72.03
CA GLU A 24 -32.03 20.50 70.71
C GLU A 24 -31.51 19.48 69.69
N ILE A 25 -32.40 19.01 68.80
CA ILE A 25 -32.00 18.16 67.68
C ILE A 25 -31.27 19.12 66.73
N ALA A 26 -29.96 19.25 66.96
CA ALA A 26 -29.12 20.28 66.40
C ALA A 26 -29.26 20.28 64.87
N VAL A 27 -29.97 21.30 64.35
CA VAL A 27 -30.24 21.43 62.93
C VAL A 27 -28.94 21.80 62.26
N PHE A 28 -28.53 21.05 61.22
CA PHE A 28 -27.24 21.22 60.53
C PHE A 28 -26.88 22.67 60.16
N ASN A 29 -27.88 23.49 59.81
CA ASN A 29 -27.67 24.89 59.47
C ASN A 29 -27.39 25.78 60.70
N GLU A 30 -27.96 25.44 61.84
CA GLU A 30 -27.98 26.21 63.10
C GLU A 30 -26.86 25.78 64.06
N ASP A 31 -26.38 24.54 63.96
CA ASP A 31 -25.24 24.03 64.74
C ASP A 31 -23.92 24.70 64.29
N SER A 32 -23.29 25.43 65.21
CA SER A 32 -21.98 26.06 65.01
C SER A 32 -20.81 25.06 65.02
N GLY A 33 -21.03 23.84 65.51
CA GLY A 33 -20.06 22.74 65.45
C GLY A 33 -20.12 21.91 64.17
N ALA A 34 -21.17 22.06 63.33
CA ALA A 34 -21.33 21.26 62.12
C ALA A 34 -20.25 21.56 61.07
N ILE A 35 -19.70 20.52 60.44
CA ILE A 35 -18.82 20.67 59.28
C ILE A 35 -19.67 21.02 58.07
N LYS A 36 -19.57 22.25 57.60
CA LYS A 36 -20.12 22.70 56.32
C LYS A 36 -19.04 22.50 55.26
N ILE A 37 -19.37 22.06 54.04
CA ILE A 37 -18.36 21.87 52.98
C ILE A 37 -18.47 22.95 51.91
N ASN A 38 -17.31 23.34 51.38
CA ASN A 38 -17.20 24.10 50.14
C ASN A 38 -16.33 23.32 49.16
N ALA A 39 -16.98 22.54 48.29
CA ALA A 39 -16.27 21.75 47.28
C ALA A 39 -16.02 22.55 46.00
N VAL A 40 -14.73 22.67 45.66
CA VAL A 40 -14.19 23.18 44.40
C VAL A 40 -13.35 22.07 43.74
N ILE A 41 -12.68 22.36 42.63
CA ILE A 41 -11.83 21.39 41.91
C ILE A 41 -10.41 21.97 41.89
N ASP A 42 -9.38 21.17 42.21
CA ASP A 42 -8.04 21.66 42.62
C ASP A 42 -7.08 22.02 41.47
N ALA A 43 -7.64 22.57 40.42
CA ALA A 43 -6.92 23.28 39.36
C ALA A 43 -7.75 24.54 39.04
N ALA A 44 -7.36 25.34 38.05
CA ALA A 44 -8.21 26.48 37.64
C ALA A 44 -9.50 26.05 36.87
N TYR A 45 -9.99 24.82 37.07
CA TYR A 45 -10.58 23.89 36.08
C TYR A 45 -11.09 22.57 36.78
N THR A 46 -12.00 21.69 36.30
CA THR A 46 -12.85 21.65 35.07
C THR A 46 -14.24 20.92 35.13
N ARG A 47 -15.09 21.02 36.19
CA ARG A 47 -16.47 20.41 36.43
C ARG A 47 -16.83 18.98 35.98
N SER A 48 -17.74 18.39 36.77
CA SER A 48 -18.79 17.41 36.39
C SER A 48 -19.70 17.80 35.18
N ASN A 49 -19.35 18.80 34.37
CA ASN A 49 -19.93 19.07 33.05
C ASN A 49 -18.85 18.86 31.96
N PRO A 50 -18.48 17.61 31.64
CA PRO A 50 -17.37 17.28 30.73
C PRO A 50 -17.48 17.84 29.31
N THR A 51 -18.63 18.41 28.92
CA THR A 51 -18.89 19.08 27.62
C THR A 51 -19.24 20.57 27.73
N GLY A 52 -19.11 21.20 28.91
CA GLY A 52 -19.45 22.62 29.12
C GLY A 52 -18.41 23.62 28.60
N THR A 53 -18.68 24.92 28.71
CA THR A 53 -17.64 25.97 28.59
C THR A 53 -16.56 25.83 29.67
N ASN A 54 -15.45 26.57 29.57
CA ASN A 54 -14.43 26.61 30.62
C ASN A 54 -14.97 27.03 32.00
N GLU A 55 -15.90 27.98 32.08
CA GLU A 55 -16.52 28.40 33.36
C GLU A 55 -17.60 27.41 33.84
N GLN A 56 -18.36 26.85 32.89
CA GLN A 56 -19.15 25.64 33.13
C GLN A 56 -18.27 24.42 33.43
N GLN A 57 -16.94 24.63 33.47
CA GLN A 57 -15.88 23.79 33.97
C GLN A 57 -15.12 24.52 35.16
N MET A 58 -15.81 25.05 36.19
CA MET A 58 -15.23 25.60 37.46
C MET A 58 -16.00 25.34 38.81
N GLN A 59 -17.10 24.56 38.85
CA GLN A 59 -17.96 24.30 40.04
C GLN A 59 -18.47 22.82 40.10
N PHE A 60 -19.57 22.54 40.83
CA PHE A 60 -20.37 21.30 40.70
C PHE A 60 -21.80 21.63 40.21
N ASN A 61 -22.63 20.60 39.97
CA ASN A 61 -24.03 20.71 39.54
C ASN A 61 -25.01 20.52 40.71
N ASN A 62 -26.19 21.14 40.65
CA ASN A 62 -27.28 20.79 41.59
C ASN A 62 -27.66 19.31 41.39
N GLY A 63 -27.65 18.54 42.47
CA GLY A 63 -27.82 17.08 42.46
C GLY A 63 -26.51 16.28 42.53
N ASP A 64 -25.34 16.90 42.31
CA ASP A 64 -24.06 16.24 42.54
C ASP A 64 -23.92 15.87 44.04
N GLN A 65 -23.32 14.72 44.31
CA GLN A 65 -23.08 14.20 45.65
C GLN A 65 -21.59 13.94 45.90
N ILE A 66 -21.11 14.31 47.07
CA ILE A 66 -19.75 14.06 47.56
C ILE A 66 -19.86 13.36 48.92
N LEU A 67 -19.18 12.23 49.08
CA LEU A 67 -19.03 11.57 50.38
C LEU A 67 -17.76 12.08 51.05
N LEU A 68 -17.89 12.60 52.26
CA LEU A 68 -16.82 13.03 53.15
C LEU A 68 -16.62 11.98 54.25
N SER A 69 -15.37 11.64 54.57
CA SER A 69 -15.02 10.61 55.54
C SER A 69 -13.81 10.98 56.39
N CYS A 70 -13.79 10.48 57.63
CA CYS A 70 -12.67 10.52 58.58
C CYS A 70 -12.72 9.26 59.47
N GLU A 71 -11.89 9.19 60.52
CA GLU A 71 -11.89 8.03 61.44
C GLU A 71 -13.22 7.86 62.20
N ASP A 72 -13.94 8.95 62.49
CA ASP A 72 -15.24 8.93 63.19
C ASP A 72 -16.41 8.46 62.30
N GLY A 73 -16.22 8.35 60.97
CA GLY A 73 -17.25 7.86 60.04
C GLY A 73 -17.32 8.64 58.74
N SER A 74 -18.50 8.61 58.10
CA SER A 74 -18.73 9.24 56.79
C SER A 74 -20.14 9.83 56.65
N VAL A 75 -20.26 10.91 55.87
CA VAL A 75 -21.51 11.57 55.50
C VAL A 75 -21.51 11.90 54.01
N THR A 76 -22.66 11.81 53.35
CA THR A 76 -22.83 12.29 51.98
C THR A 76 -23.46 13.67 51.99
N TYR A 77 -22.84 14.62 51.30
CA TYR A 77 -23.42 15.94 51.01
C TYR A 77 -23.94 15.96 49.56
N MET A 78 -25.06 16.64 49.35
CA MET A 78 -25.62 16.92 48.03
C MET A 78 -25.66 18.44 47.79
N LEU A 79 -25.31 18.87 46.57
CA LEU A 79 -25.40 20.27 46.17
C LEU A 79 -26.83 20.62 45.76
N SER A 80 -27.43 21.62 46.39
CA SER A 80 -28.76 22.12 46.04
C SER A 80 -28.83 23.65 46.21
N GLY A 81 -29.36 24.34 45.20
CA GLY A 81 -29.44 25.82 45.21
C GLY A 81 -28.08 26.52 45.31
N GLY A 82 -26.98 25.84 44.97
CA GLY A 82 -25.62 26.35 45.17
C GLY A 82 -25.07 26.22 46.60
N GLN A 83 -25.70 25.42 47.48
CA GLN A 83 -25.21 25.09 48.81
C GLN A 83 -25.13 23.58 49.02
N TRP A 84 -24.10 23.10 49.73
CA TRP A 84 -23.94 21.70 50.10
C TRP A 84 -24.64 21.41 51.42
N ALA A 85 -25.49 20.38 51.46
CA ALA A 85 -26.16 19.91 52.68
C ALA A 85 -26.11 18.37 52.77
N PRO A 86 -26.06 17.79 53.98
CA PRO A 86 -26.16 16.33 54.18
C PRO A 86 -27.41 15.74 53.52
N THR A 87 -27.31 14.52 53.01
CA THR A 87 -28.44 13.76 52.43
C THR A 87 -29.45 13.25 53.46
N ASP A 88 -29.07 13.26 54.73
CA ASP A 88 -29.73 12.60 55.83
C ASP A 88 -29.44 13.32 57.16
N ASN A 89 -30.07 12.90 58.25
CA ASN A 89 -30.05 13.62 59.54
C ASN A 89 -28.73 13.48 60.32
N TYR A 90 -27.70 12.84 59.76
CA TYR A 90 -26.38 12.68 60.36
C TYR A 90 -25.35 13.56 59.63
N TYR A 91 -24.46 14.18 60.40
CA TYR A 91 -23.40 15.04 59.87
C TYR A 91 -22.18 15.04 60.80
N LEU A 92 -21.00 15.28 60.22
CA LEU A 92 -19.76 15.38 60.97
C LEU A 92 -19.67 16.74 61.69
N ARG A 93 -19.00 16.76 62.84
CA ARG A 93 -18.81 17.96 63.67
C ARG A 93 -17.33 18.17 63.93
N TRP A 94 -16.92 19.43 64.02
CA TRP A 94 -15.53 19.79 64.32
C TRP A 94 -15.13 19.36 65.74
N GLY A 95 -14.01 18.65 65.85
CA GLY A 95 -13.37 18.27 67.11
C GLY A 95 -12.43 19.35 67.65
N ASN A 96 -11.75 19.03 68.77
CA ASN A 96 -10.71 19.88 69.36
C ASN A 96 -9.31 19.60 68.79
N GLU A 97 -9.09 18.41 68.25
CA GLU A 97 -7.83 17.98 67.64
C GLU A 97 -7.90 18.10 66.10
N PRO A 98 -6.77 18.23 65.39
CA PRO A 98 -6.75 18.15 63.92
C PRO A 98 -7.24 16.78 63.43
N VAL A 99 -8.00 16.77 62.32
CA VAL A 99 -8.52 15.53 61.72
C VAL A 99 -8.27 15.53 60.22
N THR A 100 -7.73 14.42 59.70
CA THR A 100 -7.61 14.22 58.25
C THR A 100 -8.95 13.78 57.65
N TYR A 101 -9.46 14.57 56.71
CA TYR A 101 -10.69 14.25 55.98
C TYR A 101 -10.38 13.81 54.55
N SER A 102 -11.04 12.75 54.09
CA SER A 102 -10.96 12.24 52.73
C SER A 102 -12.33 12.26 52.07
N ALA A 103 -12.42 12.80 50.86
CA ALA A 103 -13.66 12.98 50.11
C ALA A 103 -13.56 12.45 48.68
N PHE A 104 -14.67 11.96 48.12
CA PHE A 104 -14.72 11.51 46.72
C PHE A 104 -16.01 11.87 45.99
N TYR A 105 -15.90 11.95 44.67
CA TYR A 105 -16.98 12.14 43.70
C TYR A 105 -16.78 11.14 42.54
N PRO A 106 -17.83 10.54 41.96
CA PRO A 106 -19.22 10.58 42.39
C PRO A 106 -19.52 9.53 43.49
N VAL A 107 -20.59 9.76 44.25
CA VAL A 107 -21.09 8.77 45.23
C VAL A 107 -21.86 7.65 44.51
N THR A 108 -21.25 6.48 44.40
CA THR A 108 -21.79 5.29 43.74
C THR A 108 -21.37 4.01 44.48
N GLU A 109 -22.13 2.92 44.31
CA GLU A 109 -21.83 1.65 44.98
C GLU A 109 -20.43 1.12 44.61
N GLY A 110 -19.63 0.81 45.63
CA GLY A 110 -18.25 0.31 45.47
C GLY A 110 -17.19 1.40 45.25
N THR A 111 -17.56 2.66 45.08
CA THR A 111 -16.59 3.77 44.94
C THR A 111 -16.08 4.24 46.32
N SER A 112 -14.80 4.59 46.39
CA SER A 112 -14.13 5.22 47.54
C SER A 112 -12.98 6.09 47.05
N VAL A 113 -12.19 6.71 47.94
CA VAL A 113 -10.95 7.42 47.55
C VAL A 113 -9.84 6.52 46.97
N ALA A 114 -9.98 5.19 47.11
CA ALA A 114 -9.01 4.21 46.61
C ALA A 114 -9.54 3.35 45.45
N ASN A 115 -10.87 3.16 45.36
CA ASN A 115 -11.50 2.23 44.43
C ASN A 115 -12.55 2.95 43.58
N PHE A 116 -12.53 2.72 42.27
CA PHE A 116 -13.52 3.26 41.34
C PHE A 116 -13.62 2.36 40.10
N SER A 117 -14.83 1.96 39.71
CA SER A 117 -15.06 1.19 38.47
C SER A 117 -15.57 2.11 37.37
N LEU A 118 -14.84 2.19 36.25
CA LEU A 118 -15.19 3.08 35.14
C LEU A 118 -16.53 2.69 34.49
N PRO A 119 -17.54 3.58 34.45
CA PRO A 119 -18.77 3.34 33.70
C PRO A 119 -18.48 3.24 32.20
N ILE A 120 -18.69 2.07 31.61
CA ILE A 120 -18.45 1.81 30.18
C ILE A 120 -19.60 2.27 29.26
N ASN A 121 -20.70 2.76 29.82
CA ASN A 121 -21.77 3.42 29.07
C ASN A 121 -21.82 4.89 29.49
N GLN A 122 -21.33 5.79 28.64
CA GLN A 122 -21.24 7.23 28.87
C GLN A 122 -22.07 8.02 27.83
N GLN A 123 -23.13 7.40 27.28
CA GLN A 123 -23.89 7.96 26.15
C GLN A 123 -24.84 9.12 26.52
N SER A 124 -24.97 9.44 27.81
CA SER A 124 -25.69 10.60 28.35
C SER A 124 -24.73 11.51 29.14
N LEU A 125 -25.07 12.79 29.32
CA LEU A 125 -24.27 13.71 30.14
C LEU A 125 -24.19 13.26 31.60
N GLU A 126 -25.27 12.70 32.13
CA GLU A 126 -25.35 12.07 33.46
C GLU A 126 -24.34 10.93 33.62
N ASN A 127 -24.28 10.01 32.65
CA ASN A 127 -23.33 8.91 32.68
C ASN A 127 -21.88 9.35 32.39
N LEU A 128 -21.69 10.43 31.64
CA LEU A 128 -20.37 11.00 31.37
C LEU A 128 -19.83 11.74 32.61
N ALA A 129 -20.72 12.34 33.42
CA ALA A 129 -20.39 12.90 34.74
C ALA A 129 -20.13 11.81 35.79
N SER A 130 -20.90 10.70 35.81
CA SER A 130 -20.64 9.58 36.72
C SER A 130 -19.34 8.81 36.41
N ALA A 131 -18.69 9.08 35.27
CA ALA A 131 -17.36 8.61 34.95
C ALA A 131 -16.21 9.54 35.43
N ASP A 132 -16.52 10.77 35.86
CA ASP A 132 -15.55 11.83 36.15
C ASP A 132 -15.04 11.78 37.60
N TYR A 133 -14.40 10.67 37.97
CA TYR A 133 -13.93 10.38 39.32
C TYR A 133 -12.87 11.37 39.85
N MET A 134 -13.13 11.90 41.05
CA MET A 134 -12.30 12.88 41.75
C MET A 134 -12.16 12.54 43.24
N THR A 135 -11.04 12.92 43.84
CA THR A 135 -10.75 12.73 45.27
C THR A 135 -10.14 13.98 45.89
N CYS A 136 -10.43 14.25 47.16
CA CYS A 136 -9.71 15.23 47.97
C CYS A 136 -9.25 14.56 49.26
N THR A 137 -8.09 14.95 49.78
CA THR A 137 -7.69 14.67 51.16
C THR A 137 -7.19 15.98 51.76
N VAL A 138 -7.76 16.37 52.90
CA VAL A 138 -7.37 17.54 53.68
C VAL A 138 -6.76 17.00 54.97
N GLU A 139 -5.43 17.04 55.05
CA GLU A 139 -4.67 16.59 56.23
C GLU A 139 -4.73 17.65 57.35
N ASP A 140 -4.68 17.22 58.60
CA ASP A 140 -4.61 18.06 59.81
C ASP A 140 -5.65 19.21 59.87
N ALA A 141 -6.87 18.98 59.37
CA ALA A 141 -7.88 20.03 59.25
C ALA A 141 -8.38 20.50 60.62
N ILE A 142 -8.41 21.82 60.81
CA ILE A 142 -8.89 22.52 62.01
C ILE A 142 -9.97 23.55 61.66
N ASN A 143 -10.86 23.85 62.61
CA ASN A 143 -11.89 24.88 62.41
C ASN A 143 -11.29 26.28 62.63
N GLU A 144 -11.00 27.00 61.53
CA GLU A 144 -10.51 28.39 61.56
C GLU A 144 -11.58 29.43 61.99
N GLY A 145 -12.73 28.98 62.50
CA GLY A 145 -13.86 29.81 62.95
C GLY A 145 -14.93 30.04 61.89
N SER A 146 -14.73 29.57 60.66
CA SER A 146 -15.74 29.59 59.59
C SER A 146 -16.76 28.44 59.70
N GLY A 147 -16.39 27.33 60.33
CA GLY A 147 -17.10 26.06 60.27
C GLY A 147 -17.04 25.35 58.91
N VAL A 148 -16.35 25.93 57.91
CA VAL A 148 -16.33 25.45 56.52
C VAL A 148 -15.04 24.68 56.23
N LEU A 149 -15.18 23.40 55.89
CA LEU A 149 -14.11 22.59 55.31
C LEU A 149 -14.06 22.85 53.79
N HIS A 150 -12.93 23.35 53.32
CA HIS A 150 -12.67 23.55 51.89
C HIS A 150 -12.17 22.25 51.27
N LEU A 151 -12.92 21.72 50.29
CA LEU A 151 -12.58 20.47 49.60
C LEU A 151 -12.14 20.80 48.18
N ASN A 152 -10.85 20.73 47.92
CA ASN A 152 -10.32 20.89 46.56
C ASN A 152 -10.24 19.52 45.89
N MET A 153 -11.24 19.19 45.08
CA MET A 153 -11.39 17.88 44.46
C MET A 153 -10.41 17.71 43.30
N ASN A 154 -9.49 16.76 43.41
CA ASN A 154 -8.48 16.46 42.39
C ASN A 154 -8.99 15.40 41.42
N ARG A 155 -8.95 15.66 40.11
CA ARG A 155 -9.32 14.67 39.10
C ARG A 155 -8.37 13.49 39.08
N ARG A 156 -8.95 12.28 38.98
CA ARG A 156 -8.22 11.04 38.74
C ARG A 156 -8.33 10.58 37.27
N MET A 157 -9.26 11.15 36.52
CA MET A 157 -9.61 10.74 35.16
C MET A 157 -9.05 11.69 34.09
N ALA A 158 -9.09 11.27 32.83
CA ALA A 158 -8.74 12.08 31.66
C ALA A 158 -9.90 12.11 30.66
N LYS A 159 -9.89 13.09 29.75
CA LYS A 159 -10.91 13.22 28.68
C LYS A 159 -10.30 12.88 27.32
N VAL A 160 -11.01 12.07 26.54
CA VAL A 160 -10.67 11.77 25.14
C VAL A 160 -11.83 12.23 24.25
N ILE A 161 -11.52 12.94 23.17
CA ILE A 161 -12.49 13.38 22.18
C ILE A 161 -12.04 12.88 20.81
N MET A 162 -12.88 12.07 20.15
CA MET A 162 -12.67 11.56 18.80
C MET A 162 -13.58 12.30 17.82
N THR A 163 -13.03 13.16 16.97
CA THR A 163 -13.78 13.85 15.90
C THR A 163 -13.77 13.00 14.65
N LEU A 164 -14.92 12.52 14.17
CA LEU A 164 -14.99 11.77 12.92
C LEU A 164 -14.67 12.66 11.71
N ASP A 165 -13.92 12.11 10.77
CA ASP A 165 -13.58 12.74 9.49
C ASP A 165 -13.54 11.69 8.35
N ASP A 166 -13.65 12.18 7.12
CA ASP A 166 -13.74 11.38 5.88
C ASP A 166 -14.84 10.30 5.85
N ILE A 167 -15.93 10.51 6.60
CA ILE A 167 -17.13 9.68 6.47
C ILE A 167 -17.87 10.03 5.18
N ASP A 168 -18.14 9.01 4.37
CA ASP A 168 -19.00 9.08 3.18
C ASP A 168 -20.38 9.66 3.56
N SER A 169 -20.80 10.71 2.83
CA SER A 169 -22.05 11.45 3.08
C SER A 169 -23.32 10.59 3.16
N GLN A 170 -23.35 9.42 2.50
CA GLN A 170 -24.49 8.50 2.51
C GLN A 170 -24.37 7.40 3.58
N SER A 171 -23.25 7.38 4.29
CA SER A 171 -22.88 6.37 5.29
C SER A 171 -22.83 6.97 6.70
N LYS A 172 -22.51 6.13 7.67
CA LYS A 172 -22.30 6.50 9.08
C LYS A 172 -21.40 5.48 9.77
N ALA A 173 -20.51 5.93 10.63
CA ALA A 173 -19.90 5.07 11.65
C ALA A 173 -20.94 4.69 12.72
N LEU A 174 -20.93 3.45 13.14
CA LEU A 174 -21.87 2.86 14.10
C LEU A 174 -21.11 2.26 15.29
N GLY A 175 -21.74 2.26 16.46
CA GLY A 175 -21.24 1.53 17.62
C GLY A 175 -19.91 2.04 18.23
N VAL A 176 -19.37 3.17 17.77
CA VAL A 176 -18.06 3.75 18.15
C VAL A 176 -17.76 3.57 19.65
N LYS A 177 -16.59 3.00 19.95
CA LYS A 177 -16.03 2.81 21.30
C LYS A 177 -14.65 3.44 21.44
N ILE A 178 -14.30 3.79 22.68
CA ILE A 178 -12.96 4.29 23.06
C ILE A 178 -12.40 3.37 24.15
N GLY A 179 -11.16 2.93 23.99
CA GLY A 179 -10.46 2.04 24.92
C GLY A 179 -9.92 2.77 26.14
N SER A 180 -10.02 2.15 27.31
CA SER A 180 -9.54 2.68 28.58
C SER A 180 -9.13 1.56 29.54
N TYR A 181 -8.43 1.90 30.62
CA TYR A 181 -8.30 1.05 31.79
C TYR A 181 -9.61 0.99 32.59
N GLN A 182 -9.80 -0.03 33.42
CA GLN A 182 -11.09 -0.29 34.09
C GLN A 182 -11.39 0.63 35.29
N GLY A 183 -10.46 1.49 35.68
CA GLY A 183 -10.63 2.43 36.80
C GLY A 183 -9.48 2.33 37.81
N TYR A 184 -9.83 2.30 39.09
CA TYR A 184 -8.92 2.27 40.22
C TYR A 184 -9.20 1.10 41.17
N THR A 185 -8.13 0.48 41.67
CA THR A 185 -8.14 -0.53 42.73
C THR A 185 -6.98 -0.25 43.67
N ASP A 186 -7.25 -0.16 44.97
CA ASP A 186 -6.27 0.14 46.03
C ASP A 186 -5.38 1.36 45.70
N GLY A 187 -6.01 2.43 45.20
CA GLY A 187 -5.38 3.71 44.80
C GLY A 187 -4.63 3.67 43.46
N ASN A 188 -4.46 2.49 42.87
CA ASN A 188 -3.70 2.25 41.64
C ASN A 188 -4.62 2.04 40.44
N VAL A 189 -4.15 2.34 39.22
CA VAL A 189 -4.91 2.08 38.00
C VAL A 189 -5.08 0.57 37.80
N SER A 190 -6.31 0.11 37.63
CA SER A 190 -6.62 -1.30 37.37
C SER A 190 -6.05 -1.74 36.02
N SER A 191 -5.28 -2.83 35.99
CA SER A 191 -4.55 -3.27 34.78
C SER A 191 -5.44 -3.82 33.64
N GLY A 192 -6.68 -4.21 33.96
CA GLY A 192 -7.68 -4.60 32.96
C GLY A 192 -8.15 -3.43 32.11
N THR A 193 -8.47 -3.69 30.84
CA THR A 193 -8.98 -2.67 29.90
C THR A 193 -10.45 -2.90 29.53
N ALA A 194 -11.14 -1.85 29.11
CA ALA A 194 -12.54 -1.87 28.69
C ALA A 194 -12.81 -0.93 27.50
N LEU A 195 -13.94 -1.13 26.83
CA LEU A 195 -14.41 -0.31 25.71
C LEU A 195 -15.57 0.59 26.17
N VAL A 196 -15.28 1.86 26.38
CA VAL A 196 -16.25 2.90 26.73
C VAL A 196 -17.15 3.20 25.54
N SER A 197 -18.43 3.44 25.81
CA SER A 197 -19.45 3.90 24.86
C SER A 197 -19.61 5.43 25.02
N PRO A 198 -18.88 6.25 24.25
CA PRO A 198 -18.83 7.71 24.40
C PRO A 198 -20.17 8.42 24.18
N TYR A 199 -20.26 9.61 24.77
CA TYR A 199 -21.26 10.63 24.43
C TYR A 199 -21.01 11.17 23.02
N VAL A 200 -22.05 11.49 22.25
CA VAL A 200 -21.91 12.00 20.87
C VAL A 200 -22.50 13.40 20.73
N THR A 201 -21.66 14.34 20.29
CA THR A 201 -22.06 15.68 19.84
C THR A 201 -22.10 15.69 18.32
N ILE A 202 -23.25 16.10 17.76
CA ILE A 202 -23.50 16.16 16.31
C ILE A 202 -23.35 17.62 15.86
N PRO A 203 -22.65 17.93 14.75
CA PRO A 203 -22.57 19.29 14.21
C PRO A 203 -23.92 19.74 13.65
N GLU A 204 -24.12 21.07 13.56
CA GLU A 204 -25.36 21.64 13.04
C GLU A 204 -25.65 21.16 11.60
N GLY A 205 -26.88 20.66 11.36
CA GLY A 205 -27.28 20.05 10.09
C GLY A 205 -26.78 18.61 9.85
N GLY A 206 -25.87 18.08 10.67
CA GLY A 206 -25.32 16.73 10.56
C GLY A 206 -26.19 15.63 11.17
N LYS A 207 -25.73 14.38 11.08
CA LYS A 207 -26.33 13.20 11.74
C LYS A 207 -25.25 12.38 12.45
N ALA A 208 -25.63 11.73 13.55
CA ALA A 208 -24.72 10.87 14.31
C ALA A 208 -24.01 9.83 13.42
N GLY A 209 -22.68 9.75 13.56
CA GLY A 209 -21.83 8.86 12.77
C GLY A 209 -21.31 9.46 11.46
N GLN A 210 -21.67 10.70 11.11
CA GLN A 210 -21.09 11.42 9.96
C GLN A 210 -19.87 12.28 10.37
N SER A 211 -19.13 12.78 9.39
CA SER A 211 -17.98 13.69 9.61
C SER A 211 -18.38 14.91 10.46
N GLY A 212 -17.46 15.36 11.31
CA GLY A 212 -17.68 16.42 12.29
C GLY A 212 -18.38 15.97 13.58
N CYS A 213 -18.91 14.74 13.66
CA CYS A 213 -19.40 14.20 14.94
C CYS A 213 -18.24 14.02 15.93
N LYS A 214 -18.37 14.58 17.13
CA LYS A 214 -17.41 14.40 18.22
C LYS A 214 -17.91 13.33 19.19
N TYR A 215 -17.07 12.37 19.51
CA TYR A 215 -17.33 11.31 20.47
C TYR A 215 -16.45 11.51 21.71
N THR A 216 -17.06 11.86 22.84
CA THR A 216 -16.37 12.20 24.10
C THR A 216 -16.49 11.05 25.09
N ALA A 217 -15.36 10.60 25.62
CA ALA A 217 -15.28 9.66 26.74
C ALA A 217 -14.42 10.23 27.88
N ILE A 218 -14.83 9.94 29.11
CA ILE A 218 -13.95 10.00 30.26
C ILE A 218 -13.29 8.62 30.43
N VAL A 219 -11.98 8.63 30.61
CA VAL A 219 -11.13 7.43 30.60
C VAL A 219 -10.24 7.39 31.83
N ALA A 220 -10.02 6.20 32.38
CA ALA A 220 -8.96 5.99 33.37
C ALA A 220 -7.59 6.18 32.69
N PRO A 221 -6.64 6.89 33.33
CA PRO A 221 -5.30 7.12 32.81
C PRO A 221 -4.44 5.86 32.88
N GLY A 222 -3.23 5.90 32.29
CA GLY A 222 -2.28 4.79 32.40
C GLY A 222 -1.09 4.90 31.45
N ALA A 223 -0.23 3.88 31.49
CA ALA A 223 0.85 3.72 30.51
C ALA A 223 0.28 3.35 29.12
N ALA A 224 1.10 3.43 28.08
CA ALA A 224 0.71 2.96 26.77
C ALA A 224 0.56 1.43 26.77
N ASN A 225 -0.55 0.92 26.22
CA ASN A 225 -0.82 -0.50 26.07
C ASN A 225 -1.02 -0.84 24.58
N PRO A 226 0.02 -1.33 23.89
CA PRO A 226 -0.03 -1.62 22.45
C PRO A 226 -1.00 -2.77 22.10
N ASN A 227 -1.34 -3.62 23.06
CA ASN A 227 -2.06 -4.88 22.82
C ASN A 227 -3.58 -4.77 23.02
N SER A 228 -4.07 -3.71 23.65
CA SER A 228 -5.51 -3.47 23.87
C SER A 228 -6.09 -2.54 22.79
N THR A 229 -7.34 -2.78 22.38
CA THR A 229 -8.10 -1.89 21.49
C THR A 229 -8.25 -0.49 22.10
N PHE A 230 -7.92 0.55 21.32
CA PHE A 230 -8.15 1.95 21.66
C PHE A 230 -9.36 2.56 20.94
N VAL A 231 -9.68 2.11 19.73
CA VAL A 231 -10.91 2.50 19.03
C VAL A 231 -11.53 1.28 18.36
N SER A 232 -12.85 1.15 18.40
CA SER A 232 -13.58 0.26 17.50
C SER A 232 -14.89 0.88 17.03
N LEU A 233 -15.31 0.58 15.80
CA LEU A 233 -16.56 1.04 15.20
C LEU A 233 -16.97 0.12 14.05
N ASN A 234 -18.27 0.02 13.77
CA ASN A 234 -18.75 -0.58 12.53
C ASN A 234 -18.90 0.48 11.44
N TYR A 235 -18.41 0.22 10.24
CA TYR A 235 -18.60 1.11 9.07
C TYR A 235 -18.92 0.29 7.83
N LYS A 236 -19.99 0.68 7.12
CA LYS A 236 -20.50 0.00 5.92
C LYS A 236 -20.79 -1.51 6.08
N GLY A 237 -20.84 -2.01 7.32
CA GLY A 237 -21.06 -3.42 7.66
C GLY A 237 -19.83 -4.10 8.30
N GLU A 238 -18.63 -3.53 8.17
CA GLU A 238 -17.38 -4.09 8.68
C GLU A 238 -17.03 -3.53 10.07
N ASP A 239 -16.61 -4.39 10.99
CA ASP A 239 -16.13 -3.99 12.32
C ASP A 239 -14.63 -3.62 12.27
N LEU A 240 -14.35 -2.32 12.36
CA LEU A 240 -13.01 -1.75 12.28
C LEU A 240 -12.43 -1.52 13.69
N VAL A 241 -11.17 -1.90 13.89
CA VAL A 241 -10.51 -1.95 15.21
C VAL A 241 -9.10 -1.37 15.12
N LEU A 242 -8.77 -0.46 16.04
CA LEU A 242 -7.44 0.12 16.20
C LEU A 242 -6.86 -0.30 17.56
N PRO A 243 -5.79 -1.12 17.61
CA PRO A 243 -5.06 -1.41 18.83
C PRO A 243 -4.16 -0.24 19.25
N GLY A 244 -3.73 -0.24 20.51
CA GLY A 244 -2.77 0.72 21.05
C GLY A 244 -3.41 1.85 21.84
N ILE A 245 -3.78 1.58 23.10
CA ILE A 245 -4.16 2.64 24.04
C ILE A 245 -2.91 3.48 24.32
N PRO A 246 -2.92 4.81 24.06
CA PRO A 246 -1.75 5.66 24.29
C PRO A 246 -1.53 5.91 25.80
N ALA A 247 -0.36 6.45 26.15
CA ALA A 247 -0.09 6.91 27.51
C ALA A 247 -0.94 8.14 27.83
N ILE A 248 -1.87 8.00 28.78
CA ILE A 248 -2.87 9.01 29.16
C ILE A 248 -2.65 9.42 30.62
N LYS A 249 -2.70 10.72 30.92
CA LYS A 249 -2.53 11.29 32.27
C LYS A 249 -3.84 11.89 32.78
N ALA A 250 -4.10 11.74 34.08
CA ALA A 250 -5.22 12.39 34.77
C ALA A 250 -5.17 13.92 34.60
N GLY A 251 -6.32 14.56 34.44
CA GLY A 251 -6.44 16.03 34.29
C GLY A 251 -6.16 16.57 32.88
N PHE A 252 -5.83 15.73 31.89
CA PHE A 252 -5.58 16.15 30.51
C PHE A 252 -6.75 15.85 29.57
N CYS A 253 -6.85 16.63 28.49
CA CYS A 253 -7.78 16.43 27.40
C CYS A 253 -6.99 16.06 26.13
N TYR A 254 -7.40 14.98 25.47
CA TYR A 254 -6.77 14.45 24.27
C TYR A 254 -7.78 14.52 23.12
N GLU A 255 -7.67 15.51 22.25
CA GLU A 255 -8.50 15.61 21.05
C GLU A 255 -7.80 14.96 19.85
N PHE A 256 -8.46 13.98 19.23
CA PHE A 256 -8.00 13.29 18.03
C PHE A 256 -8.98 13.51 16.87
N THR A 257 -8.45 13.49 15.64
CA THR A 257 -9.27 13.28 14.43
C THR A 257 -9.23 11.81 14.06
N LEU A 258 -10.40 11.18 13.92
CA LEU A 258 -10.61 9.78 13.59
C LEU A 258 -11.13 9.67 12.14
N LYS A 259 -10.22 9.33 11.22
CA LYS A 259 -10.52 9.13 9.79
C LYS A 259 -10.90 7.69 9.50
N VAL A 260 -11.84 7.47 8.58
CA VAL A 260 -12.33 6.13 8.19
C VAL A 260 -12.13 5.88 6.69
N GLU A 261 -10.90 5.57 6.33
CA GLU A 261 -10.43 5.36 4.95
C GLU A 261 -10.83 3.96 4.44
N GLY A 262 -12.12 3.77 4.13
CA GLY A 262 -12.66 2.47 3.71
C GLY A 262 -12.68 1.49 4.87
N SER A 263 -11.94 0.38 4.76
CA SER A 263 -11.81 -0.67 5.79
C SER A 263 -10.68 -0.41 6.80
N VAL A 264 -10.16 0.83 6.86
CA VAL A 264 -9.06 1.22 7.76
C VAL A 264 -9.47 2.46 8.56
N ILE A 265 -9.21 2.46 9.87
CA ILE A 265 -9.34 3.63 10.73
C ILE A 265 -7.98 4.18 11.13
N ARG A 266 -7.85 5.52 11.13
CA ARG A 266 -6.63 6.23 11.53
C ARG A 266 -6.93 7.32 12.54
N LEU A 267 -5.98 7.58 13.43
CA LEU A 267 -5.98 8.74 14.30
C LEU A 267 -4.92 9.75 13.86
N SER A 268 -5.18 11.03 14.10
CA SER A 268 -4.13 12.05 14.16
C SER A 268 -3.23 11.84 15.37
N GLU A 269 -2.11 12.56 15.43
CA GLU A 269 -1.53 12.88 16.74
C GLU A 269 -2.56 13.64 17.59
N PRO A 270 -2.64 13.40 18.91
CA PRO A 270 -3.59 14.10 19.77
C PRO A 270 -3.15 15.55 19.98
N ILE A 271 -4.09 16.48 19.87
CA ILE A 271 -3.95 17.78 20.53
C ILE A 271 -4.12 17.52 22.03
N VAL A 272 -3.01 17.46 22.74
CA VAL A 272 -2.98 17.30 24.20
C VAL A 272 -2.98 18.69 24.82
N THR A 273 -4.16 19.14 25.24
CA THR A 273 -4.24 20.27 26.17
C THR A 273 -4.29 19.72 27.60
N PRO A 274 -3.76 20.45 28.60
CA PRO A 274 -4.39 20.44 29.92
C PRO A 274 -5.90 20.60 29.70
N TRP A 275 -6.76 19.86 30.43
CA TRP A 275 -8.22 19.90 30.26
C TRP A 275 -8.75 21.25 30.75
N GLU A 276 -8.50 22.31 29.97
CA GLU A 276 -8.38 23.69 30.42
C GLU A 276 -8.58 24.72 29.29
N THR A 277 -8.14 24.44 28.06
CA THR A 277 -8.25 25.37 26.92
C THR A 277 -8.63 24.68 25.61
N GLY A 278 -9.43 25.38 24.79
CA GLY A 278 -9.90 24.91 23.49
C GLY A 278 -10.32 26.07 22.58
N THR A 279 -9.36 26.67 21.88
CA THR A 279 -9.60 27.68 20.84
C THR A 279 -9.21 27.08 19.49
N ILE A 280 -10.16 26.95 18.58
CA ILE A 280 -9.93 26.37 17.25
C ILE A 280 -9.23 27.41 16.37
N ASN A 281 -7.91 27.30 16.22
CA ASN A 281 -7.23 27.76 15.01
C ASN A 281 -7.17 26.59 14.04
N GLY A 282 -7.89 26.71 12.91
CA GLY A 282 -7.81 25.73 11.83
C GLY A 282 -6.45 25.82 11.14
N GLY A 283 -5.51 24.95 11.54
CA GLY A 283 -4.37 24.60 10.71
C GLY A 283 -4.78 23.44 9.80
N ASP A 284 -4.65 23.60 8.49
CA ASP A 284 -4.82 22.50 7.56
C ASP A 284 -3.84 21.37 7.93
N ALA A 285 -4.35 20.15 8.08
CA ALA A 285 -3.53 18.99 8.39
C ALA A 285 -2.67 18.66 7.16
N THR A 286 -1.43 19.15 7.13
CA THR A 286 -0.47 18.92 6.06
C THR A 286 -0.34 17.42 5.80
N GLU A 287 -0.68 16.98 4.59
CA GLU A 287 -0.55 15.57 4.20
C GLU A 287 0.89 15.11 4.43
N LEU A 288 1.08 13.93 5.03
CA LEU A 288 2.41 13.37 5.29
C LEU A 288 3.04 12.94 3.95
N GLN A 289 3.63 13.90 3.27
CA GLN A 289 4.33 13.75 1.99
C GLN A 289 5.57 12.88 2.18
N LEU A 290 5.43 11.56 1.99
CA LEU A 290 6.57 10.64 1.97
C LEU A 290 7.38 10.86 0.68
N ASP A 291 8.71 10.88 0.81
CA ASP A 291 9.63 10.97 -0.34
C ASP A 291 9.71 9.64 -1.11
N ALA A 292 9.46 8.53 -0.42
CA ALA A 292 9.44 7.17 -0.95
C ALA A 292 8.68 6.25 0.01
N TYR A 293 8.23 5.11 -0.51
CA TYR A 293 7.61 4.03 0.26
C TYR A 293 8.59 2.87 0.46
N TYR A 294 8.43 2.14 1.56
CA TYR A 294 9.27 1.01 1.94
C TYR A 294 8.40 -0.23 2.13
N VAL A 295 8.77 -1.35 1.50
CA VAL A 295 7.94 -2.57 1.41
C VAL A 295 8.75 -3.82 1.73
N LYS A 296 8.20 -4.69 2.57
CA LYS A 296 8.72 -6.02 2.90
C LYS A 296 7.65 -7.08 2.61
N GLU A 297 8.04 -8.35 2.49
CA GLU A 297 7.12 -9.46 2.20
C GLU A 297 5.96 -9.52 3.21
N HIS A 298 6.29 -9.28 4.49
CA HIS A 298 5.33 -9.06 5.56
C HIS A 298 5.50 -7.65 6.12
N ALA A 299 4.40 -7.04 6.57
CA ALA A 299 4.43 -5.69 7.13
C ALA A 299 5.24 -5.61 8.43
N THR A 300 5.86 -4.46 8.69
CA THR A 300 6.58 -4.18 9.95
C THR A 300 6.08 -2.89 10.61
N GLY A 301 6.28 -2.77 11.92
CA GLY A 301 5.91 -1.58 12.69
C GLY A 301 4.42 -1.22 12.56
N ASN A 302 4.14 0.01 12.16
CA ASN A 302 2.78 0.50 11.90
C ASN A 302 2.30 0.32 10.44
N ALA A 303 3.07 -0.38 9.60
CA ALA A 303 2.78 -0.67 8.18
C ALA A 303 2.51 0.55 7.26
N THR A 304 2.92 1.76 7.66
CA THR A 304 2.72 2.99 6.86
C THR A 304 3.60 3.09 5.61
N GLY A 305 4.70 2.35 5.57
CA GLY A 305 5.70 2.43 4.49
C GLY A 305 6.65 3.62 4.60
N MET A 306 6.72 4.32 5.74
CA MET A 306 7.58 5.51 5.90
C MET A 306 9.09 5.20 5.97
N ASP A 307 9.44 3.97 6.37
CA ASP A 307 10.80 3.43 6.50
C ASP A 307 10.75 1.88 6.59
N TRP A 308 11.91 1.21 6.63
CA TRP A 308 12.00 -0.26 6.71
C TRP A 308 11.54 -0.86 8.05
N ASP A 309 11.45 -0.07 9.11
CA ASP A 309 10.98 -0.51 10.43
C ASP A 309 9.45 -0.49 10.49
N ASN A 310 8.83 0.34 9.65
CA ASN A 310 7.39 0.55 9.47
C ASN A 310 6.91 0.14 8.06
N ALA A 311 7.55 -0.84 7.43
CA ALA A 311 7.37 -1.18 6.04
C ALA A 311 5.97 -1.75 5.74
N MET A 312 5.43 -1.42 4.57
CA MET A 312 4.20 -2.04 4.08
C MET A 312 4.44 -3.53 3.80
N GLY A 313 3.43 -4.37 4.05
CA GLY A 313 3.37 -5.73 3.49
C GLY A 313 2.89 -5.70 2.03
N VAL A 314 2.84 -6.87 1.38
CA VAL A 314 2.31 -7.00 0.01
C VAL A 314 0.90 -6.39 -0.13
N ASP A 315 0.02 -6.54 0.85
CA ASP A 315 -1.32 -5.95 0.85
C ASP A 315 -1.32 -4.42 0.82
N GLY A 316 -0.38 -3.79 1.53
CA GLY A 316 -0.20 -2.35 1.53
C GLY A 316 0.27 -1.84 0.17
N LEU A 317 1.23 -2.54 -0.46
CA LEU A 317 1.68 -2.24 -1.83
C LEU A 317 0.55 -2.41 -2.85
N ARG A 318 -0.22 -3.50 -2.76
CA ARG A 318 -1.39 -3.74 -3.63
C ARG A 318 -2.42 -2.62 -3.49
N ASN A 319 -2.79 -2.25 -2.27
CA ASN A 319 -3.78 -1.19 -2.02
C ASN A 319 -3.29 0.22 -2.38
N LEU A 320 -1.97 0.47 -2.34
CA LEU A 320 -1.38 1.74 -2.78
C LEU A 320 -1.42 1.87 -4.32
N LEU A 321 -1.04 0.82 -5.05
CA LEU A 321 -0.98 0.83 -6.53
C LEU A 321 -2.34 0.63 -7.21
N ARG A 322 -3.32 0.00 -6.55
CA ARG A 322 -4.57 -0.44 -7.17
C ARG A 322 -5.47 0.70 -7.68
N THR A 323 -5.98 0.49 -8.88
CA THR A 323 -7.14 1.22 -9.41
C THR A 323 -8.37 0.88 -8.56
N ASN A 324 -8.82 1.82 -7.73
CA ASN A 324 -10.02 1.66 -6.94
C ASN A 324 -11.27 1.98 -7.77
N THR A 325 -12.41 1.34 -7.46
CA THR A 325 -13.71 1.64 -8.06
C THR A 325 -14.20 3.05 -7.69
N ASN A 326 -13.77 3.57 -6.54
CA ASN A 326 -13.87 4.99 -6.21
C ASN A 326 -12.70 5.76 -6.84
N SER A 327 -13.00 6.52 -7.90
CA SER A 327 -12.01 7.34 -8.62
C SER A 327 -11.34 8.41 -7.76
N ALA A 328 -11.95 8.85 -6.65
CA ALA A 328 -11.31 9.79 -5.72
C ALA A 328 -10.13 9.14 -4.97
N ILE A 329 -10.24 7.87 -4.56
CA ILE A 329 -9.15 7.10 -3.93
C ILE A 329 -8.02 6.91 -4.95
N THR A 330 -8.36 6.50 -6.17
CA THR A 330 -7.40 6.36 -7.27
C THR A 330 -6.65 7.68 -7.54
N THR A 331 -7.34 8.82 -7.51
CA THR A 331 -6.76 10.16 -7.72
C THR A 331 -5.95 10.65 -6.52
N ALA A 332 -6.26 10.20 -5.30
CA ALA A 332 -5.45 10.46 -4.11
C ALA A 332 -4.16 9.62 -4.11
N ASN A 333 -4.25 8.33 -4.47
CA ASN A 333 -3.08 7.48 -4.63
C ASN A 333 -2.15 7.98 -5.75
N ALA A 334 -2.69 8.51 -6.85
CA ALA A 334 -1.91 9.19 -7.88
C ALA A 334 -1.01 10.31 -7.28
N LYS A 335 -1.60 11.25 -6.53
CA LYS A 335 -0.85 12.34 -5.84
C LYS A 335 0.22 11.81 -4.87
N LYS A 336 -0.06 10.69 -4.20
CA LYS A 336 0.82 10.03 -3.23
C LYS A 336 2.00 9.30 -3.89
N LEU A 337 1.88 8.94 -5.16
CA LEU A 337 2.84 8.11 -5.91
C LEU A 337 3.64 8.86 -6.98
N ASP A 338 3.10 9.97 -7.49
CA ASP A 338 3.68 10.72 -8.60
C ASP A 338 5.07 11.27 -8.28
N GLY A 339 6.07 10.84 -9.05
CA GLY A 339 7.48 11.15 -8.86
C GLY A 339 8.14 10.45 -7.67
N LYS A 340 7.53 9.38 -7.12
CA LYS A 340 8.02 8.69 -5.91
C LYS A 340 8.67 7.34 -6.20
N ASN A 341 9.64 6.99 -5.35
CA ASN A 341 10.23 5.66 -5.31
C ASN A 341 9.44 4.72 -4.39
N ILE A 342 9.41 3.44 -4.72
CA ILE A 342 8.99 2.34 -3.83
C ILE A 342 10.18 1.39 -3.68
N TYR A 343 10.77 1.32 -2.49
CA TYR A 343 11.88 0.43 -2.18
C TYR A 343 11.33 -0.90 -1.66
N VAL A 344 11.72 -2.01 -2.29
CA VAL A 344 11.19 -3.34 -2.00
C VAL A 344 12.32 -4.28 -1.60
N ALA A 345 12.19 -4.92 -0.45
CA ALA A 345 13.16 -5.90 0.04
C ALA A 345 13.11 -7.22 -0.76
N GLY A 346 14.15 -8.04 -0.63
CA GLY A 346 14.10 -9.44 -1.06
C GLY A 346 12.95 -10.20 -0.40
N GLY A 347 12.35 -11.14 -1.12
CA GLY A 347 11.14 -11.85 -0.71
C GLY A 347 10.23 -12.21 -1.89
N THR A 348 9.17 -12.97 -1.62
CA THR A 348 8.18 -13.43 -2.60
C THR A 348 6.81 -12.81 -2.32
N TYR A 349 6.30 -12.04 -3.29
CA TYR A 349 5.15 -11.15 -3.13
C TYR A 349 4.02 -11.60 -4.05
N LEU A 350 2.96 -12.19 -3.50
CA LEU A 350 1.74 -12.53 -4.26
C LEU A 350 1.01 -11.24 -4.67
N ILE A 351 1.35 -10.72 -5.85
CA ILE A 351 1.08 -9.32 -6.21
C ILE A 351 -0.36 -9.06 -6.67
N ALA A 352 -1.12 -10.13 -6.92
CA ALA A 352 -2.51 -10.09 -7.33
C ALA A 352 -3.41 -10.94 -6.40
N ASP A 353 -4.71 -10.67 -6.44
CA ASP A 353 -5.79 -11.35 -5.74
C ASP A 353 -6.99 -11.64 -6.67
N GLN A 354 -6.78 -11.51 -7.99
CA GLN A 354 -7.79 -11.61 -9.05
C GLN A 354 -7.13 -12.12 -10.34
N GLU A 355 -7.83 -12.93 -11.14
CA GLU A 355 -7.31 -13.53 -12.40
C GLU A 355 -6.73 -12.50 -13.39
N ALA A 356 -7.24 -11.27 -13.39
CA ALA A 356 -6.80 -10.19 -14.28
C ALA A 356 -5.57 -9.42 -13.75
N GLY A 357 -5.02 -9.81 -12.60
CA GLY A 357 -3.86 -9.19 -11.98
C GLY A 357 -4.12 -7.84 -11.32
N LEU A 358 -3.06 -7.24 -10.78
CA LEU A 358 -3.14 -5.93 -10.15
C LEU A 358 -3.36 -4.84 -11.20
N LYS A 359 -4.58 -4.29 -11.27
CA LYS A 359 -4.88 -3.17 -12.17
C LYS A 359 -4.31 -1.86 -11.63
N ILE A 360 -3.49 -1.18 -12.44
CA ILE A 360 -2.90 0.15 -12.16
C ILE A 360 -3.29 1.12 -13.28
N GLU A 361 -4.06 2.15 -12.94
CA GLU A 361 -4.62 3.16 -13.85
C GLU A 361 -5.00 4.40 -13.04
N TYR A 362 -4.68 5.58 -13.55
CA TYR A 362 -4.93 6.87 -12.89
C TYR A 362 -5.72 7.83 -13.78
N SER A 363 -6.73 7.32 -14.50
CA SER A 363 -7.55 8.05 -15.49
C SER A 363 -8.10 9.42 -15.05
N GLY A 364 -8.28 9.67 -13.74
CA GLY A 364 -8.75 10.94 -13.18
C GLY A 364 -7.66 11.95 -12.80
N TYR A 365 -6.38 11.63 -12.95
CA TYR A 365 -5.26 12.54 -12.69
C TYR A 365 -5.01 13.49 -13.88
N SER A 366 -4.06 14.42 -13.75
CA SER A 366 -3.79 15.47 -14.76
C SER A 366 -2.65 15.17 -15.73
N LYS A 367 -1.83 14.16 -15.44
CA LYS A 367 -0.71 13.67 -16.26
C LYS A 367 -0.47 12.18 -15.99
N GLN A 368 0.45 11.54 -16.72
CA GLN A 368 0.93 10.21 -16.30
C GLN A 368 1.56 10.29 -14.90
N VAL A 369 1.14 9.39 -14.02
CA VAL A 369 1.73 9.19 -12.70
C VAL A 369 3.05 8.45 -12.88
N GLU A 370 4.15 9.06 -12.47
CA GLU A 370 5.50 8.49 -12.60
C GLU A 370 5.85 7.71 -11.33
N ILE A 371 6.07 6.40 -11.43
CA ILE A 371 6.36 5.52 -10.28
C ILE A 371 7.63 4.73 -10.54
N LYS A 372 8.57 4.67 -9.57
CA LYS A 372 9.77 3.83 -9.67
C LYS A 372 9.87 2.81 -8.54
N VAL A 373 9.62 1.54 -8.85
CA VAL A 373 9.81 0.39 -7.95
C VAL A 373 11.26 -0.09 -8.05
N VAL A 374 11.99 -0.06 -6.94
CA VAL A 374 13.38 -0.51 -6.84
C VAL A 374 13.45 -1.71 -5.92
N CYS A 375 13.73 -2.87 -6.52
CA CYS A 375 13.85 -4.16 -5.86
C CYS A 375 15.29 -4.43 -5.38
N GLY A 376 15.49 -5.47 -4.57
CA GLY A 376 16.82 -5.99 -4.24
C GLY A 376 17.45 -5.48 -2.94
N TYR A 377 16.67 -5.04 -1.95
CA TYR A 377 17.20 -4.61 -0.66
C TYR A 377 17.25 -5.74 0.39
N ASP A 378 18.26 -5.73 1.27
CA ASP A 378 18.36 -6.64 2.42
C ASP A 378 17.06 -6.63 3.26
N PRO A 379 16.39 -7.77 3.48
CA PRO A 379 15.22 -7.85 4.38
C PRO A 379 15.49 -7.35 5.81
N GLN A 380 16.75 -7.41 6.26
CA GLN A 380 17.24 -6.88 7.54
C GLN A 380 17.67 -5.40 7.47
N SER A 381 17.27 -4.67 6.42
CA SER A 381 17.37 -3.21 6.40
C SER A 381 16.44 -2.60 7.45
N THR A 382 16.88 -1.49 8.06
CA THR A 382 16.19 -0.76 9.13
C THR A 382 16.22 0.74 8.83
N ARG A 383 15.31 1.51 9.40
CA ARG A 383 15.10 2.95 9.13
C ARG A 383 15.08 3.21 7.61
N LYS A 384 15.74 4.26 7.11
CA LYS A 384 15.84 4.62 5.69
C LYS A 384 17.18 4.17 5.05
N ASP A 385 17.76 3.06 5.51
CA ASP A 385 19.04 2.54 4.97
C ASP A 385 18.85 1.93 3.57
N LEU A 386 19.37 2.61 2.54
CA LEU A 386 19.37 2.15 1.15
C LEU A 386 20.74 1.62 0.69
N SER A 387 21.73 1.53 1.58
CA SER A 387 23.09 1.08 1.21
C SER A 387 23.17 -0.42 0.93
N LYS A 388 22.26 -1.20 1.52
CA LYS A 388 22.22 -2.66 1.43
C LYS A 388 21.44 -3.19 0.23
N ARG A 389 21.69 -2.66 -0.97
CA ARG A 389 21.07 -3.15 -2.21
C ARG A 389 21.98 -4.13 -2.95
N ASP A 390 21.46 -5.31 -3.22
CA ASP A 390 22.04 -6.34 -4.09
C ASP A 390 20.88 -7.16 -4.69
N PRO A 391 20.43 -6.87 -5.92
CA PRO A 391 19.28 -7.55 -6.53
C PRO A 391 19.57 -8.99 -6.96
N VAL A 392 20.84 -9.42 -6.97
CA VAL A 392 21.21 -10.82 -7.24
C VAL A 392 21.10 -11.66 -5.97
N ARG A 393 21.50 -11.10 -4.82
CA ARG A 393 21.44 -11.77 -3.51
C ARG A 393 20.09 -11.65 -2.82
N TYR A 394 19.45 -10.48 -2.86
CA TYR A 394 18.19 -10.20 -2.17
C TYR A 394 17.02 -10.19 -3.16
N LEU A 395 16.85 -11.31 -3.87
CA LEU A 395 15.86 -11.45 -4.94
C LEU A 395 14.45 -11.02 -4.49
N THR A 396 13.88 -10.04 -5.18
CA THR A 396 12.47 -9.65 -5.03
C THR A 396 11.66 -10.28 -6.17
N THR A 397 10.75 -11.19 -5.85
CA THR A 397 9.90 -11.87 -6.82
C THR A 397 8.44 -11.45 -6.61
N PHE A 398 7.86 -10.77 -7.60
CA PHE A 398 6.41 -10.63 -7.72
C PHE A 398 5.85 -11.88 -8.39
N THR A 399 4.97 -12.60 -7.71
CA THR A 399 4.43 -13.88 -8.16
C THR A 399 2.91 -13.84 -8.37
N GLY A 400 2.44 -14.66 -9.30
CA GLY A 400 1.02 -14.98 -9.51
C GLY A 400 0.61 -16.31 -8.88
N ASP A 401 1.60 -17.13 -8.48
CA ASP A 401 1.49 -18.42 -7.80
C ASP A 401 0.75 -18.25 -6.47
N ALA A 402 -0.56 -18.42 -6.51
CA ALA A 402 -1.46 -18.31 -5.36
C ALA A 402 -1.63 -19.66 -4.67
N ASN A 403 -1.42 -20.75 -5.39
CA ASN A 403 -1.54 -22.10 -4.86
C ASN A 403 -0.22 -22.68 -4.30
N ASN A 404 0.90 -21.98 -4.52
CA ASN A 404 2.26 -22.26 -4.03
C ASN A 404 2.89 -23.55 -4.60
N ASN A 405 2.70 -23.82 -5.90
CA ASN A 405 3.25 -25.01 -6.56
C ASN A 405 4.51 -24.75 -7.43
N GLY A 406 4.85 -23.49 -7.72
CA GLY A 406 6.01 -23.08 -8.51
C GLY A 406 5.81 -23.08 -10.04
N ILE A 407 4.57 -23.21 -10.52
CA ILE A 407 4.12 -23.34 -11.92
C ILE A 407 2.90 -22.42 -12.12
N ALA A 408 2.84 -21.64 -13.20
CA ALA A 408 1.63 -20.86 -13.50
C ALA A 408 0.47 -21.77 -13.96
N ASP A 409 -0.50 -22.07 -13.09
CA ASP A 409 -1.64 -22.93 -13.45
C ASP A 409 -2.99 -22.56 -12.79
N ALA A 410 -3.97 -23.48 -12.89
CA ALA A 410 -5.38 -23.19 -12.61
C ALA A 410 -5.67 -23.00 -11.11
N GLY A 411 -5.60 -21.75 -10.67
CA GLY A 411 -5.71 -21.30 -9.28
C GLY A 411 -4.95 -19.99 -9.06
N ASP A 412 -4.01 -19.69 -9.96
CA ASP A 412 -3.14 -18.52 -9.93
C ASP A 412 -3.70 -17.30 -10.68
N TYR A 413 -2.97 -16.19 -10.59
CA TYR A 413 -3.36 -14.89 -11.11
C TYR A 413 -2.37 -14.33 -12.15
N SER A 414 -2.85 -13.47 -13.06
CA SER A 414 -1.97 -12.58 -13.81
C SER A 414 -1.25 -11.61 -12.85
N LEU A 415 -0.10 -11.05 -13.22
CA LEU A 415 0.66 -10.16 -12.33
C LEU A 415 0.12 -8.72 -12.35
N PHE A 416 0.20 -8.05 -13.50
CA PHE A 416 -0.06 -6.61 -13.63
C PHE A 416 -0.89 -6.27 -14.87
N THR A 417 -1.83 -5.35 -14.68
CA THR A 417 -2.68 -4.81 -15.76
C THR A 417 -2.63 -3.29 -15.74
N LEU A 418 -1.86 -2.71 -16.66
CA LEU A 418 -1.70 -1.26 -16.79
C LEU A 418 -2.81 -0.68 -17.67
N GLY A 419 -3.49 0.36 -17.17
CA GLY A 419 -4.45 1.17 -17.92
C GLY A 419 -3.88 2.55 -18.26
N ASN A 420 -4.74 3.56 -18.27
CA ASN A 420 -4.39 4.94 -18.60
C ASN A 420 -3.64 5.70 -17.47
N GLN A 421 -2.91 6.75 -17.86
CA GLN A 421 -2.17 7.71 -17.01
C GLN A 421 -1.14 7.07 -16.06
N ILE A 422 -0.39 6.08 -16.52
CA ILE A 422 0.70 5.45 -15.76
C ILE A 422 2.01 5.45 -16.54
N ASP A 423 3.11 5.79 -15.87
CA ASP A 423 4.47 5.46 -16.28
C ASP A 423 5.17 4.77 -15.10
N ILE A 424 5.33 3.44 -15.19
CA ILE A 424 5.88 2.63 -14.10
C ILE A 424 7.21 1.98 -14.50
N THR A 425 8.25 2.30 -13.72
CA THR A 425 9.58 1.72 -13.83
C THR A 425 9.78 0.66 -12.75
N PHE A 426 10.28 -0.52 -13.12
CA PHE A 426 10.81 -1.52 -12.19
C PHE A 426 12.32 -1.69 -12.42
N GLU A 427 13.06 -1.87 -11.32
CA GLU A 427 14.53 -1.89 -11.29
C GLU A 427 15.02 -3.07 -10.42
N GLY A 428 15.59 -4.10 -11.05
CA GLY A 428 16.12 -5.31 -10.39
C GLY A 428 15.06 -6.28 -9.85
N CYS A 429 13.87 -6.33 -10.46
CA CYS A 429 12.73 -7.13 -10.00
C CYS A 429 12.55 -8.42 -10.83
N THR A 430 12.07 -9.49 -10.19
CA THR A 430 11.64 -10.72 -10.88
C THR A 430 10.11 -10.82 -10.88
N PHE A 431 9.57 -11.30 -11.99
CA PHE A 431 8.14 -11.50 -12.25
C PHE A 431 7.93 -12.96 -12.63
N SER A 432 7.27 -13.74 -11.78
CA SER A 432 7.21 -15.21 -11.91
C SER A 432 5.79 -15.75 -11.87
N CYS A 433 5.57 -16.87 -12.55
CA CYS A 433 4.36 -17.71 -12.41
C CYS A 433 3.02 -16.95 -12.58
N GLY A 434 2.99 -15.91 -13.43
CA GLY A 434 1.74 -15.22 -13.76
C GLY A 434 0.87 -16.07 -14.68
N TYR A 435 -0.34 -16.42 -14.27
CA TYR A 435 -1.25 -17.29 -15.03
C TYR A 435 -2.46 -16.52 -15.55
N HIS A 436 -2.84 -16.74 -16.82
CA HIS A 436 -4.13 -16.30 -17.33
C HIS A 436 -4.98 -17.47 -17.88
N PRO A 437 -6.20 -17.71 -17.33
CA PRO A 437 -7.08 -18.78 -17.75
C PRO A 437 -7.70 -18.58 -19.14
N ASN A 438 -8.22 -19.66 -19.71
CA ASN A 438 -8.73 -19.71 -21.09
C ASN A 438 -10.19 -19.21 -21.25
N GLU A 439 -10.95 -19.08 -20.17
CA GLU A 439 -12.43 -19.06 -20.23
C GLU A 439 -13.07 -17.68 -20.41
N LYS A 440 -12.27 -16.60 -20.39
CA LYS A 440 -12.76 -15.22 -20.48
C LYS A 440 -12.21 -14.54 -21.74
N ILE A 441 -13.13 -14.07 -22.58
CA ILE A 441 -12.80 -13.39 -23.84
C ILE A 441 -12.16 -12.03 -23.53
N ASN A 442 -11.20 -11.61 -24.37
CA ASN A 442 -10.35 -10.39 -24.31
C ASN A 442 -9.03 -10.54 -23.52
N GLY A 443 -7.91 -10.76 -24.22
CA GLY A 443 -6.77 -9.81 -24.13
C GLY A 443 -5.69 -9.87 -23.04
N TYR A 444 -5.79 -10.67 -21.98
CA TYR A 444 -4.83 -10.58 -20.86
C TYR A 444 -3.49 -11.32 -21.09
N SER A 445 -2.48 -10.93 -20.31
CA SER A 445 -1.17 -11.59 -20.20
C SER A 445 -1.06 -12.40 -18.90
N GLY A 446 -0.08 -13.31 -18.80
CA GLY A 446 0.30 -13.88 -17.50
C GLY A 446 1.09 -12.85 -16.66
N GLY A 447 2.12 -12.24 -17.26
CA GLY A 447 2.90 -11.17 -16.65
C GLY A 447 2.20 -9.81 -16.74
N PHE A 448 2.46 -9.06 -17.81
CA PHE A 448 2.03 -7.67 -17.97
C PHE A 448 1.03 -7.49 -19.12
N LEU A 449 -0.16 -6.96 -18.83
CA LEU A 449 -1.04 -6.35 -19.83
C LEU A 449 -0.82 -4.83 -19.87
N ILE A 450 -0.57 -4.25 -21.05
CA ILE A 450 -0.36 -2.81 -21.25
C ILE A 450 -1.52 -2.19 -22.06
N ALA A 451 -2.08 -1.11 -21.50
CA ALA A 451 -3.27 -0.37 -21.96
C ALA A 451 -4.51 -1.25 -22.14
N ASN A 452 -4.94 -1.89 -21.04
CA ASN A 452 -6.21 -2.64 -20.99
C ASN A 452 -7.39 -1.78 -21.47
N GLY A 453 -8.29 -2.38 -22.27
CA GLY A 453 -9.41 -1.67 -22.91
C GLY A 453 -8.99 -0.78 -24.09
N SER A 454 -7.79 -0.99 -24.65
CA SER A 454 -7.26 -0.31 -25.84
C SER A 454 -7.19 1.22 -25.77
N SER A 455 -7.33 1.80 -24.58
CA SER A 455 -7.40 3.24 -24.35
C SER A 455 -6.55 3.67 -23.16
N GLY A 456 -5.64 4.61 -23.40
CA GLY A 456 -4.82 5.24 -22.37
C GLY A 456 -3.35 5.46 -22.75
N ASN A 457 -2.71 6.32 -21.98
CA ASN A 457 -1.27 6.53 -21.97
C ASN A 457 -0.65 5.65 -20.88
N ALA A 458 -0.08 4.52 -21.30
CA ALA A 458 0.57 3.53 -20.45
C ALA A 458 2.03 3.37 -20.87
N THR A 459 2.96 3.53 -19.94
CA THR A 459 4.36 3.15 -20.11
C THR A 459 4.72 2.07 -19.07
N LEU A 460 5.36 1.00 -19.53
CA LEU A 460 6.13 0.08 -18.69
C LEU A 460 7.62 0.26 -18.97
N GLN A 461 8.44 0.43 -17.95
CA GLN A 461 9.89 0.45 -18.07
C GLN A 461 10.49 -0.63 -17.15
N LEU A 462 11.29 -1.53 -17.70
CA LEU A 462 11.93 -2.63 -16.97
C LEU A 462 13.45 -2.53 -17.13
N ASN A 463 14.16 -2.40 -16.00
CA ASN A 463 15.62 -2.34 -15.94
C ASN A 463 16.15 -3.50 -15.08
N HIS A 464 17.09 -4.30 -15.61
CA HIS A 464 17.70 -5.43 -14.90
C HIS A 464 16.68 -6.45 -14.34
N CYS A 465 15.55 -6.62 -15.03
CA CYS A 465 14.42 -7.44 -14.57
C CYS A 465 14.38 -8.83 -15.22
N ILE A 466 13.70 -9.77 -14.57
CA ILE A 466 13.42 -11.12 -15.10
C ILE A 466 11.91 -11.31 -15.20
N ILE A 467 11.40 -11.79 -16.33
CA ILE A 467 10.03 -12.30 -16.47
C ILE A 467 10.11 -13.78 -16.82
N GLU A 468 9.59 -14.65 -15.96
CA GLU A 468 9.67 -16.09 -16.18
C GLU A 468 8.45 -16.91 -15.77
N LYS A 469 8.32 -18.09 -16.41
CA LYS A 469 7.28 -19.09 -16.11
C LYS A 469 5.83 -18.60 -16.19
N CYS A 470 5.58 -17.43 -16.76
CA CYS A 470 4.22 -16.94 -16.97
C CYS A 470 3.53 -17.77 -18.06
N TYR A 471 2.23 -18.05 -17.91
CA TYR A 471 1.45 -18.85 -18.85
C TYR A 471 0.14 -18.15 -19.23
N ASN A 472 -0.08 -17.95 -20.53
CA ASN A 472 -1.38 -17.59 -21.09
C ASN A 472 -2.00 -18.82 -21.74
N ALA A 473 -3.10 -19.32 -21.16
CA ALA A 473 -3.79 -20.52 -21.62
C ALA A 473 -4.78 -20.28 -22.79
N GLY A 474 -4.91 -19.04 -23.27
CA GLY A 474 -5.89 -18.64 -24.29
C GLY A 474 -5.66 -19.31 -25.65
N VAL A 475 -6.68 -19.98 -26.19
CA VAL A 475 -6.54 -20.76 -27.44
C VAL A 475 -6.24 -19.88 -28.67
N ASN A 476 -5.44 -20.44 -29.60
CA ASN A 476 -5.32 -19.96 -30.98
C ASN A 476 -6.71 -19.75 -31.62
N GLY A 477 -6.84 -18.66 -32.39
CA GLY A 477 -8.05 -18.32 -33.16
C GLY A 477 -8.81 -17.10 -32.62
N SER A 478 -8.69 -16.81 -31.33
CA SER A 478 -9.33 -15.66 -30.65
C SER A 478 -8.91 -14.27 -31.16
N GLY A 479 -7.86 -14.16 -31.98
CA GLY A 479 -7.27 -12.89 -32.40
C GLY A 479 -6.49 -12.16 -31.29
N GLU A 480 -6.85 -12.34 -30.02
CA GLU A 480 -6.41 -11.46 -28.92
C GLU A 480 -5.64 -12.15 -27.78
N ALA A 481 -5.63 -13.48 -27.67
CA ALA A 481 -4.77 -14.15 -26.68
C ALA A 481 -3.28 -14.12 -27.09
N GLY A 482 -2.34 -14.13 -26.12
CA GLY A 482 -0.91 -14.19 -26.38
C GLY A 482 -0.05 -13.47 -25.34
N GLY A 483 1.21 -13.18 -25.70
CA GLY A 483 2.10 -12.27 -24.96
C GLY A 483 2.26 -12.62 -23.49
N SER A 484 2.62 -13.86 -23.16
CA SER A 484 2.44 -14.36 -21.79
C SER A 484 3.35 -13.71 -20.75
N GLY A 485 4.53 -13.21 -21.15
CA GLY A 485 5.34 -12.31 -20.33
C GLY A 485 4.87 -10.85 -20.44
N ILE A 486 4.68 -10.34 -21.65
CA ILE A 486 4.15 -9.00 -21.93
C ILE A 486 3.17 -9.04 -23.11
N PHE A 487 1.94 -8.56 -22.90
CA PHE A 487 0.97 -8.25 -23.95
C PHE A 487 0.71 -6.74 -23.98
N MET A 488 0.80 -6.14 -25.16
CA MET A 488 0.50 -4.72 -25.38
C MET A 488 -0.72 -4.60 -26.29
N TYR A 489 -1.83 -4.03 -25.79
CA TYR A 489 -2.86 -3.50 -26.70
C TYR A 489 -2.39 -2.19 -27.31
N LYS A 490 -1.91 -1.27 -26.47
CA LYS A 490 -1.45 0.08 -26.81
C LYS A 490 -0.38 0.53 -25.79
N GLY A 491 0.33 1.62 -26.08
CA GLY A 491 1.28 2.23 -25.14
C GLY A 491 2.72 1.78 -25.38
N THR A 492 3.60 2.08 -24.43
CA THR A 492 5.05 1.94 -24.60
C THR A 492 5.62 0.93 -23.60
N ALA A 493 6.51 0.07 -24.07
CA ALA A 493 7.33 -0.80 -23.24
C ALA A 493 8.82 -0.52 -23.52
N LYS A 494 9.60 -0.21 -22.48
CA LYS A 494 11.05 -0.01 -22.55
C LYS A 494 11.75 -1.09 -21.74
N LEU A 495 12.51 -1.96 -22.39
CA LEU A 495 13.15 -3.14 -21.78
C LEU A 495 14.67 -3.01 -21.87
N ASN A 496 15.35 -2.80 -20.75
CA ASN A 496 16.81 -2.66 -20.67
C ASN A 496 17.39 -3.74 -19.74
N HIS A 497 18.31 -4.57 -20.24
CA HIS A 497 18.87 -5.71 -19.52
C HIS A 497 17.78 -6.66 -18.96
N VAL A 498 16.71 -6.90 -19.72
CA VAL A 498 15.59 -7.77 -19.30
C VAL A 498 15.77 -9.19 -19.81
N GLN A 499 15.58 -10.18 -18.94
CA GLN A 499 15.49 -11.59 -19.32
C GLN A 499 14.01 -12.00 -19.39
N LEU A 500 13.53 -12.47 -20.54
CA LEU A 500 12.23 -13.09 -20.68
C LEU A 500 12.44 -14.59 -20.96
N ARG A 501 12.25 -15.43 -19.93
CA ARG A 501 12.62 -16.85 -20.01
C ARG A 501 11.52 -17.82 -19.63
N ASN A 502 11.41 -18.94 -20.35
CA ASN A 502 10.49 -20.04 -20.04
C ASN A 502 9.00 -19.64 -19.92
N ASN A 503 8.56 -18.57 -20.60
CA ASN A 503 7.16 -18.14 -20.62
C ASN A 503 6.40 -18.85 -21.75
N LYS A 504 5.11 -19.14 -21.56
CA LYS A 504 4.29 -19.97 -22.46
C LYS A 504 3.02 -19.23 -22.89
N ALA A 505 2.75 -19.17 -24.19
CA ALA A 505 1.46 -18.75 -24.72
C ALA A 505 0.85 -19.87 -25.60
N SER A 506 -0.37 -20.29 -25.30
CA SER A 506 -1.12 -21.19 -26.20
C SER A 506 -1.50 -20.50 -27.52
N SER A 507 -1.40 -19.17 -27.59
CA SER A 507 -1.55 -18.31 -28.78
C SER A 507 -0.21 -17.64 -29.14
N ARG A 508 -0.23 -16.54 -29.91
CA ARG A 508 0.96 -15.86 -30.47
C ARG A 508 1.79 -15.16 -29.39
N GLY A 509 3.11 -15.12 -29.57
CA GLY A 509 4.05 -14.39 -28.71
C GLY A 509 4.20 -15.03 -27.34
N GLY A 510 5.01 -16.10 -27.24
CA GLY A 510 5.32 -16.77 -25.98
C GLY A 510 5.87 -15.80 -24.94
N ALA A 511 6.94 -15.07 -25.29
CA ALA A 511 7.45 -13.99 -24.45
C ALA A 511 6.61 -12.71 -24.59
N ILE A 512 6.54 -12.15 -25.79
CA ILE A 512 5.98 -10.79 -26.02
C ILE A 512 4.99 -10.77 -27.19
N ARG A 513 3.88 -10.04 -27.00
CA ARG A 513 2.96 -9.66 -28.07
C ARG A 513 2.67 -8.15 -28.12
N VAL A 514 2.89 -7.53 -29.27
CA VAL A 514 2.74 -6.08 -29.53
C VAL A 514 1.57 -5.87 -30.51
N ASN A 515 0.37 -5.59 -30.03
CA ASN A 515 -0.86 -5.80 -30.81
C ASN A 515 -1.20 -4.64 -31.76
N ASP A 516 -1.63 -3.47 -31.26
CA ASP A 516 -2.04 -2.36 -32.14
C ASP A 516 -0.86 -1.50 -32.66
N SER A 517 -1.09 -0.77 -33.75
CA SER A 517 -0.25 0.36 -34.19
C SER A 517 0.06 1.39 -33.09
N GLY A 518 -0.81 1.54 -32.09
CA GLY A 518 -0.58 2.35 -30.90
C GLY A 518 0.45 1.77 -29.91
N SER A 519 1.06 0.61 -30.18
CA SER A 519 2.04 -0.05 -29.30
C SER A 519 3.48 0.14 -29.78
N ILE A 520 4.38 0.49 -28.87
CA ILE A 520 5.81 0.72 -29.14
C ILE A 520 6.67 -0.06 -28.13
N LEU A 521 7.49 -0.98 -28.63
CA LEU A 521 8.40 -1.81 -27.84
C LEU A 521 9.85 -1.42 -28.14
N PHE A 522 10.55 -0.87 -27.15
CA PHE A 522 11.99 -0.60 -27.18
C PHE A 522 12.73 -1.66 -26.36
N MET A 523 13.80 -2.23 -26.92
CA MET A 523 14.60 -3.29 -26.29
C MET A 523 16.10 -3.01 -26.40
N ASN A 524 16.81 -3.16 -25.28
CA ASN A 524 18.26 -3.02 -25.17
C ASN A 524 18.85 -4.10 -24.24
N ASN A 525 19.98 -4.70 -24.60
CA ASN A 525 20.70 -5.72 -23.81
C ASN A 525 19.81 -6.91 -23.32
N CYS A 526 18.68 -7.19 -24.00
CA CYS A 526 17.66 -8.15 -23.55
C CYS A 526 17.93 -9.58 -24.00
N SER A 527 17.48 -10.58 -23.22
CA SER A 527 17.58 -12.00 -23.59
C SER A 527 16.19 -12.64 -23.58
N ILE A 528 15.85 -13.38 -24.63
CA ILE A 528 14.56 -14.07 -24.81
C ILE A 528 14.83 -15.55 -25.07
N THR A 529 14.63 -16.40 -24.06
CA THR A 529 15.09 -17.81 -24.07
C THR A 529 14.07 -18.81 -23.52
N GLY A 530 13.95 -20.00 -24.10
CA GLY A 530 13.09 -21.07 -23.56
C GLY A 530 11.58 -20.82 -23.68
N ASN A 531 11.13 -19.76 -24.35
CA ASN A 531 9.71 -19.41 -24.39
C ASN A 531 8.96 -20.21 -25.47
N GLU A 532 7.69 -20.55 -25.21
CA GLU A 532 6.83 -21.33 -26.10
C GLU A 532 5.65 -20.50 -26.60
N GLY A 533 5.36 -20.52 -27.90
CA GLY A 533 4.24 -19.81 -28.53
C GLY A 533 3.53 -20.63 -29.62
N GLY A 534 2.26 -20.34 -29.87
CA GLY A 534 1.39 -21.13 -30.74
C GLY A 534 1.68 -21.04 -32.25
N GLN A 535 1.41 -19.89 -32.86
CA GLN A 535 1.53 -19.62 -34.30
C GLN A 535 2.06 -18.21 -34.58
N PHE A 536 2.46 -17.98 -35.83
CA PHE A 536 2.93 -16.73 -36.41
C PHE A 536 4.26 -16.24 -35.85
N GLY A 537 4.29 -15.73 -34.63
CA GLY A 537 5.48 -15.19 -33.96
C GLY A 537 5.60 -15.80 -32.57
N TYR A 538 6.43 -16.82 -32.38
CA TYR A 538 6.40 -17.61 -31.15
C TYR A 538 7.28 -17.08 -30.01
N ALA A 539 8.36 -16.34 -30.29
CA ALA A 539 9.06 -15.56 -29.26
C ALA A 539 8.44 -14.15 -29.15
N ILE A 540 8.40 -13.43 -30.28
CA ILE A 540 7.79 -12.10 -30.40
C ILE A 540 6.77 -12.11 -31.54
N GLN A 541 5.53 -11.71 -31.24
CA GLN A 541 4.54 -11.33 -32.27
C GLN A 541 4.27 -9.84 -32.20
N MET A 542 4.57 -9.09 -33.26
CA MET A 542 3.96 -7.78 -33.49
C MET A 542 2.75 -7.97 -34.42
N SER A 543 1.55 -7.56 -34.05
CA SER A 543 0.45 -7.54 -35.03
C SER A 543 0.61 -6.30 -35.92
N ASN A 544 0.28 -5.11 -35.42
CA ASN A 544 0.46 -3.83 -36.13
C ASN A 544 1.46 -2.86 -35.46
N GLY A 545 1.88 -3.13 -34.21
CA GLY A 545 2.77 -2.23 -33.45
C GLY A 545 4.25 -2.29 -33.85
N HIS A 546 5.08 -1.50 -33.16
CA HIS A 546 6.44 -1.19 -33.57
C HIS A 546 7.48 -1.78 -32.59
N LEU A 547 8.54 -2.41 -33.11
CA LEU A 547 9.69 -2.90 -32.36
C LEU A 547 10.95 -2.11 -32.76
N CYS A 548 11.69 -1.64 -31.76
CA CYS A 548 13.06 -1.16 -31.90
C CYS A 548 13.97 -1.98 -30.96
N MET A 549 14.97 -2.68 -31.51
CA MET A 549 15.75 -3.67 -30.78
C MET A 549 17.25 -3.49 -31.00
N ASN A 550 18.01 -3.36 -29.91
CA ASN A 550 19.48 -3.25 -29.85
C ASN A 550 20.07 -4.30 -28.90
N ASN A 551 21.29 -4.79 -29.15
CA ASN A 551 22.05 -5.67 -28.26
C ASN A 551 21.24 -6.86 -27.69
N THR A 552 20.29 -7.41 -28.44
CA THR A 552 19.31 -8.37 -27.91
C THR A 552 19.51 -9.76 -28.48
N THR A 553 19.37 -10.78 -27.62
CA THR A 553 19.50 -12.20 -27.99
C THR A 553 18.16 -12.91 -27.91
N VAL A 554 17.83 -13.66 -28.96
CA VAL A 554 16.55 -14.38 -29.07
C VAL A 554 16.82 -15.79 -29.61
N THR A 555 16.71 -16.81 -28.75
CA THR A 555 17.10 -18.19 -29.07
C THR A 555 16.51 -19.21 -28.09
N ASN A 556 16.62 -20.53 -28.32
CA ASN A 556 15.97 -21.59 -27.53
C ASN A 556 14.45 -21.41 -27.36
N ASN A 557 13.77 -20.68 -28.26
CA ASN A 557 12.32 -20.48 -28.22
C ASN A 557 11.61 -21.45 -29.17
N SER A 558 10.35 -21.80 -28.88
CA SER A 558 9.62 -22.83 -29.64
C SER A 558 8.20 -22.44 -30.06
N GLY A 559 7.78 -22.96 -31.20
CA GLY A 559 6.48 -22.68 -31.81
C GLY A 559 6.52 -22.83 -33.34
N ARG A 560 5.58 -22.19 -34.04
CA ARG A 560 5.40 -22.31 -35.50
C ARG A 560 5.52 -20.98 -36.23
N ASP A 561 5.78 -21.08 -37.53
CA ASP A 561 5.80 -20.02 -38.55
C ASP A 561 6.97 -19.01 -38.44
N GLY A 562 7.29 -18.47 -37.27
CA GLY A 562 8.37 -17.47 -37.11
C GLY A 562 8.84 -17.22 -35.67
N THR A 563 10.16 -17.08 -35.42
CA THR A 563 10.66 -16.69 -34.08
C THR A 563 10.21 -15.28 -33.72
N ILE A 564 10.44 -14.32 -34.63
CA ILE A 564 9.88 -12.97 -34.61
C ILE A 564 8.96 -12.82 -35.82
N ASN A 565 7.73 -12.34 -35.62
CA ASN A 565 6.79 -12.10 -36.72
C ASN A 565 6.04 -10.76 -36.60
N GLY A 566 5.76 -10.09 -37.72
CA GLY A 566 4.74 -9.04 -37.70
C GLY A 566 4.56 -8.14 -38.92
N ALA A 567 3.42 -7.43 -38.94
CA ALA A 567 3.01 -6.50 -40.01
C ALA A 567 3.21 -5.01 -39.69
N GLY A 568 3.58 -4.71 -38.44
CA GLY A 568 4.03 -3.39 -38.02
C GLY A 568 5.45 -3.06 -38.47
N SER A 569 6.18 -2.26 -37.69
CA SER A 569 7.53 -1.77 -38.06
C SER A 569 8.61 -2.46 -37.22
N MET A 570 9.65 -3.00 -37.86
CA MET A 570 10.78 -3.64 -37.19
C MET A 570 12.07 -2.85 -37.44
N LEU A 571 12.67 -2.31 -36.39
CA LEU A 571 14.09 -1.94 -36.38
C LEU A 571 14.81 -2.97 -35.50
N ILE A 572 15.73 -3.72 -36.11
CA ILE A 572 16.56 -4.69 -35.39
C ILE A 572 18.02 -4.43 -35.73
N VAL A 573 18.81 -4.06 -34.72
CA VAL A 573 20.24 -3.78 -34.83
C VAL A 573 21.05 -4.50 -33.77
N ASN A 574 22.33 -4.77 -34.06
CA ASN A 574 23.29 -5.29 -33.09
C ASN A 574 22.76 -6.51 -32.31
N SER A 575 21.99 -7.41 -32.93
CA SER A 575 21.23 -8.45 -32.21
C SER A 575 21.56 -9.86 -32.73
N THR A 576 21.48 -10.86 -31.85
CA THR A 576 21.80 -12.27 -32.16
C THR A 576 20.54 -13.13 -32.08
N ILE A 577 20.04 -13.58 -33.22
CA ILE A 577 18.79 -14.32 -33.34
C ILE A 577 19.10 -15.68 -33.97
N ILE A 578 18.89 -16.75 -33.21
CA ILE A 578 19.26 -18.12 -33.61
C ILE A 578 18.08 -19.05 -33.32
N GLU A 579 17.50 -19.67 -34.35
CA GLU A 579 16.56 -20.80 -34.14
C GLU A 579 17.35 -22.10 -34.11
N ASP A 580 17.10 -22.91 -33.09
CA ASP A 580 18.04 -23.92 -32.63
C ASP A 580 17.44 -25.23 -32.09
N GLY A 581 16.12 -25.43 -32.07
CA GLY A 581 15.56 -26.62 -31.41
C GLY A 581 14.07 -26.94 -31.57
N ALA A 582 13.25 -26.11 -32.20
CA ALA A 582 11.81 -26.35 -32.24
C ALA A 582 11.40 -27.28 -33.40
N GLN A 583 10.84 -28.46 -33.08
CA GLN A 583 10.20 -29.30 -34.10
C GLN A 583 9.03 -28.55 -34.73
N ASN A 584 9.06 -28.39 -36.06
CA ASN A 584 8.14 -27.57 -36.85
C ASN A 584 8.30 -26.04 -36.64
N SER A 585 9.52 -25.58 -36.33
CA SER A 585 9.90 -24.17 -36.50
C SER A 585 9.65 -23.70 -37.93
N GLY A 586 9.48 -22.39 -38.11
CA GLY A 586 9.40 -21.72 -39.40
C GLY A 586 10.62 -20.84 -39.67
N ALA A 587 10.38 -19.61 -40.11
CA ALA A 587 11.43 -18.62 -40.32
C ALA A 587 12.06 -18.15 -39.00
N VAL A 588 13.24 -17.53 -39.06
CA VAL A 588 13.79 -16.79 -37.91
C VAL A 588 13.06 -15.44 -37.78
N ILE A 589 13.00 -14.67 -38.87
CA ILE A 589 12.19 -13.46 -39.00
C ILE A 589 11.13 -13.68 -40.07
N ARG A 590 9.85 -13.57 -39.71
CA ARG A 590 8.72 -13.60 -40.63
C ARG A 590 8.14 -12.19 -40.75
N CYS A 591 8.41 -11.54 -41.87
CA CYS A 591 8.07 -10.15 -42.09
C CYS A 591 6.78 -10.02 -42.91
N GLU A 592 5.79 -9.35 -42.32
CA GLU A 592 4.52 -8.98 -42.96
C GLU A 592 4.41 -7.44 -43.09
N SER A 593 5.53 -6.70 -42.96
CA SER A 593 5.57 -5.23 -43.02
C SER A 593 5.30 -4.65 -44.42
N TRP A 594 4.58 -3.53 -44.47
CA TRP A 594 4.41 -2.69 -45.66
C TRP A 594 5.59 -1.71 -45.84
N PRO A 595 5.84 -1.13 -47.03
CA PRO A 595 6.98 -0.23 -47.26
C PRO A 595 6.92 1.02 -46.37
N ALA A 596 5.70 1.52 -46.14
CA ALA A 596 5.34 2.58 -45.20
C ALA A 596 5.86 2.34 -43.75
N ARG A 597 6.06 1.06 -43.35
CA ARG A 597 6.60 0.69 -42.04
C ARG A 597 8.13 0.73 -41.96
N GLN A 598 8.82 0.95 -43.08
CA GLN A 598 10.28 1.22 -43.17
C GLN A 598 11.17 0.21 -42.41
N SER A 599 10.69 -1.03 -42.23
CA SER A 599 11.37 -2.05 -41.43
C SER A 599 12.79 -2.34 -41.96
N PHE A 600 13.77 -2.46 -41.07
CA PHE A 600 15.14 -2.82 -41.45
C PHE A 600 15.94 -3.63 -40.43
N LEU A 601 16.99 -4.28 -40.95
CA LEU A 601 18.00 -5.05 -40.23
C LEU A 601 19.41 -4.44 -40.44
N MET A 602 20.21 -4.26 -39.39
CA MET A 602 21.62 -3.83 -39.51
C MET A 602 22.53 -4.49 -38.47
N ASN A 603 23.73 -4.94 -38.88
CA ASN A 603 24.76 -5.42 -37.95
C ASN A 603 24.28 -6.55 -37.00
N ASN A 604 23.46 -7.49 -37.50
CA ASN A 604 22.91 -8.61 -36.72
C ASN A 604 23.56 -9.95 -37.07
N ILE A 605 23.47 -10.93 -36.17
CA ILE A 605 23.67 -12.35 -36.45
C ILE A 605 22.28 -13.00 -36.50
N ILE A 606 21.92 -13.63 -37.63
CA ILE A 606 20.60 -14.23 -37.85
C ILE A 606 20.80 -15.61 -38.49
N LEU A 607 20.61 -16.68 -37.73
CA LEU A 607 20.92 -18.06 -38.14
C LEU A 607 19.71 -18.99 -37.96
N ASN A 608 19.46 -19.89 -38.93
CA ASN A 608 18.50 -20.98 -38.78
C ASN A 608 19.24 -22.32 -38.76
N LYS A 609 19.11 -23.08 -37.66
CA LYS A 609 19.75 -24.40 -37.53
C LYS A 609 19.06 -25.48 -38.35
N ASN A 610 17.78 -25.31 -38.67
CA ASN A 610 17.13 -26.08 -39.71
C ASN A 610 17.39 -25.42 -41.08
N ALA A 611 18.41 -25.90 -41.79
CA ALA A 611 18.79 -25.36 -43.11
C ALA A 611 17.71 -25.52 -44.22
N ALA A 612 16.62 -26.25 -43.97
CA ALA A 612 15.45 -26.28 -44.85
C ALA A 612 14.50 -25.07 -44.65
N ASN A 613 14.61 -24.39 -43.52
CA ASN A 613 13.82 -23.20 -43.18
C ASN A 613 14.59 -21.90 -43.50
N PRO A 614 13.90 -20.81 -43.86
CA PRO A 614 14.55 -19.53 -44.13
C PRO A 614 15.00 -18.81 -42.85
N VAL A 615 15.96 -17.90 -42.99
CA VAL A 615 16.23 -16.88 -41.96
C VAL A 615 15.24 -15.72 -42.08
N VAL A 616 14.80 -15.38 -43.29
CA VAL A 616 13.78 -14.35 -43.53
C VAL A 616 12.69 -14.88 -44.45
N GLU A 617 11.44 -14.90 -43.98
CA GLU A 617 10.25 -15.06 -44.83
C GLU A 617 9.53 -13.71 -44.99
N MET A 618 9.43 -13.21 -46.23
CA MET A 618 8.61 -12.07 -46.60
C MET A 618 7.19 -12.53 -46.93
N SER A 619 6.39 -12.71 -45.87
CA SER A 619 5.06 -13.34 -45.94
C SER A 619 3.96 -12.35 -46.30
N GLY A 620 2.95 -12.82 -47.05
CA GLY A 620 1.87 -11.99 -47.60
C GLY A 620 2.10 -11.56 -49.05
N ASP A 621 1.32 -10.56 -49.50
CA ASP A 621 1.30 -10.10 -50.90
C ASP A 621 2.60 -9.40 -51.35
N ASP A 622 2.68 -9.05 -52.63
CA ASP A 622 3.91 -8.57 -53.27
C ASP A 622 4.27 -7.11 -52.99
N THR A 623 3.49 -6.40 -52.16
CA THR A 623 3.85 -5.06 -51.68
C THR A 623 4.67 -5.07 -50.39
N ARG A 624 4.86 -6.22 -49.73
CA ARG A 624 5.59 -6.32 -48.46
C ARG A 624 7.06 -5.97 -48.61
N HIS A 625 7.66 -5.34 -47.60
CA HIS A 625 9.04 -4.86 -47.70
C HIS A 625 9.83 -4.90 -46.38
N LEU A 626 11.10 -5.31 -46.50
CA LEU A 626 12.12 -5.28 -45.46
C LEU A 626 13.46 -4.86 -46.10
N THR A 627 14.22 -4.01 -45.42
CA THR A 627 15.53 -3.55 -45.92
C THR A 627 16.67 -4.07 -45.04
N SER A 628 17.76 -4.51 -45.64
CA SER A 628 19.05 -4.54 -44.97
C SER A 628 19.77 -3.20 -45.10
N LYS A 629 20.27 -2.67 -43.99
CA LYS A 629 21.22 -1.53 -43.98
C LYS A 629 22.69 -1.99 -43.96
N GLY A 630 22.93 -3.30 -44.12
CA GLY A 630 24.26 -3.90 -44.18
C GLY A 630 24.76 -4.51 -42.88
N TYR A 631 25.92 -5.15 -43.00
CA TYR A 631 26.68 -5.75 -41.91
C TYR A 631 26.00 -6.94 -41.21
N ASN A 632 24.90 -7.47 -41.74
CA ASN A 632 24.24 -8.64 -41.17
C ASN A 632 24.94 -9.94 -41.60
N LEU A 633 25.01 -10.91 -40.69
CA LEU A 633 25.44 -12.28 -40.93
C LEU A 633 24.20 -13.18 -40.99
N MET A 634 23.78 -13.55 -42.19
CA MET A 634 22.53 -14.27 -42.46
C MET A 634 22.77 -15.73 -42.87
N GLY A 635 22.62 -16.63 -41.91
CA GLY A 635 22.87 -18.07 -42.06
C GLY A 635 21.63 -18.87 -42.44
N GLY A 636 21.20 -18.72 -43.69
CA GLY A 636 20.07 -19.45 -44.28
C GLY A 636 19.51 -18.73 -45.51
N THR A 637 18.38 -19.21 -46.02
CA THR A 637 17.73 -18.63 -47.21
C THR A 637 16.80 -17.45 -46.88
N ILE A 638 16.56 -16.60 -47.88
CA ILE A 638 15.53 -15.56 -47.86
C ILE A 638 14.42 -15.95 -48.82
N MET A 639 13.18 -15.91 -48.36
CA MET A 639 12.00 -16.37 -49.10
C MET A 639 10.97 -15.26 -49.29
N PRO A 640 10.32 -15.12 -50.46
CA PRO A 640 10.66 -15.78 -51.73
C PRO A 640 11.89 -15.14 -52.39
N ALA A 641 12.82 -15.98 -52.86
CA ALA A 641 14.17 -15.59 -53.28
C ALA A 641 14.29 -14.64 -54.50
N SER A 642 13.19 -14.30 -55.17
CA SER A 642 13.17 -13.53 -56.42
C SER A 642 12.08 -12.45 -56.43
N THR A 643 12.07 -11.57 -55.43
CA THR A 643 11.09 -10.47 -55.33
C THR A 643 11.70 -9.19 -54.77
N ASN A 644 11.09 -8.04 -55.07
CA ASN A 644 11.46 -6.73 -54.51
C ASN A 644 11.02 -6.56 -53.03
N LYS A 645 10.71 -7.67 -52.32
CA LYS A 645 10.28 -7.65 -50.92
C LYS A 645 11.45 -7.49 -49.94
N PHE A 646 12.65 -7.95 -50.30
CA PHE A 646 13.83 -7.83 -49.45
C PHE A 646 14.93 -7.05 -50.17
N THR A 647 15.27 -5.87 -49.66
CA THR A 647 16.40 -5.07 -50.16
C THR A 647 17.69 -5.55 -49.49
N THR A 648 18.52 -6.31 -50.22
CA THR A 648 19.85 -6.74 -49.77
C THR A 648 20.87 -5.59 -49.72
N SER A 649 21.85 -5.65 -48.82
CA SER A 649 23.05 -4.79 -48.86
C SER A 649 24.29 -5.60 -49.25
N GLU A 650 25.25 -4.96 -49.93
CA GLU A 650 26.55 -5.56 -50.30
C GLU A 650 27.47 -5.84 -49.08
N PHE A 651 27.19 -5.20 -47.94
CA PHE A 651 27.96 -5.37 -46.71
C PHE A 651 27.51 -6.58 -45.87
N ASP A 652 26.36 -7.18 -46.19
CA ASP A 652 25.90 -8.41 -45.54
C ASP A 652 26.71 -9.63 -46.00
N LYS A 653 26.68 -10.71 -45.20
CA LYS A 653 27.00 -12.07 -45.65
C LYS A 653 25.75 -12.94 -45.61
N TYR A 654 25.59 -13.77 -46.64
CA TYR A 654 24.45 -14.67 -46.85
C TYR A 654 24.95 -16.11 -47.04
N ASN A 655 24.11 -17.09 -46.71
CA ASN A 655 24.42 -18.53 -46.78
C ASN A 655 25.59 -18.98 -45.89
N SER A 656 25.95 -18.18 -44.88
CA SER A 656 26.79 -18.62 -43.76
C SER A 656 26.21 -19.87 -43.10
N THR A 657 27.06 -20.77 -42.61
CA THR A 657 26.57 -22.02 -42.03
C THR A 657 26.86 -22.08 -40.54
N ILE A 658 25.90 -22.59 -39.76
CA ILE A 658 26.10 -22.85 -38.33
C ILE A 658 27.32 -23.75 -38.10
N SER A 659 27.64 -24.63 -39.06
CA SER A 659 28.86 -25.45 -39.10
C SER A 659 30.16 -24.70 -39.45
N SER A 660 30.15 -23.64 -40.26
CA SER A 660 31.37 -22.86 -40.57
C SER A 660 31.73 -21.90 -39.43
N LEU A 661 30.76 -21.54 -38.60
CA LEU A 661 30.91 -20.74 -37.39
C LEU A 661 31.16 -21.57 -36.12
N ASN A 662 30.89 -22.88 -36.15
CA ASN A 662 30.93 -23.82 -35.03
C ASN A 662 30.17 -23.32 -33.79
N VAL A 663 28.87 -23.06 -33.98
CA VAL A 663 28.04 -22.37 -32.98
C VAL A 663 27.55 -23.33 -31.89
N VAL A 664 27.88 -23.05 -30.62
CA VAL A 664 27.58 -23.92 -29.46
C VAL A 664 26.88 -23.14 -28.34
N TRP A 665 25.90 -23.74 -27.66
CA TRP A 665 25.15 -23.07 -26.57
C TRP A 665 25.89 -23.13 -25.24
N ASP A 666 26.19 -21.97 -24.64
CA ASP A 666 26.65 -21.86 -23.26
C ASP A 666 25.44 -21.57 -22.34
N ALA A 667 24.94 -22.62 -21.69
CA ALA A 667 23.81 -22.51 -20.78
C ALA A 667 24.11 -21.68 -19.51
N ASN A 668 25.37 -21.53 -19.11
CA ASN A 668 25.74 -20.77 -17.90
C ASN A 668 25.69 -19.26 -18.17
N ARG A 669 26.17 -18.85 -19.36
CA ARG A 669 26.12 -17.44 -19.81
C ARG A 669 24.84 -17.10 -20.59
N SER A 670 24.04 -18.11 -20.94
CA SER A 670 22.81 -17.99 -21.76
C SER A 670 23.05 -17.29 -23.11
N VAL A 671 24.17 -17.64 -23.76
CA VAL A 671 24.59 -17.13 -25.07
C VAL A 671 25.13 -18.26 -25.95
N TYR A 672 25.35 -17.96 -27.24
CA TYR A 672 25.96 -18.86 -28.20
C TYR A 672 27.42 -18.48 -28.44
N THR A 673 28.32 -19.45 -28.32
CA THR A 673 29.75 -19.31 -28.59
C THR A 673 30.06 -19.63 -30.05
N TRP A 674 31.15 -19.08 -30.59
CA TRP A 674 31.65 -19.41 -31.94
C TRP A 674 33.18 -19.35 -32.02
N ASP A 675 33.82 -20.41 -32.49
CA ASP A 675 35.29 -20.47 -32.70
C ASP A 675 35.68 -20.79 -34.16
N GLY A 676 34.70 -20.81 -35.07
CA GLY A 676 34.89 -21.09 -36.50
C GLY A 676 35.43 -19.91 -37.31
N ASN A 677 34.98 -19.80 -38.57
CA ASN A 677 35.49 -18.84 -39.54
C ASN A 677 34.99 -17.40 -39.30
N VAL A 678 35.57 -16.73 -38.31
CA VAL A 678 35.24 -15.34 -37.94
C VAL A 678 35.52 -14.28 -39.03
N ASN A 679 36.06 -14.67 -40.18
CA ASN A 679 36.17 -13.80 -41.37
C ASN A 679 34.82 -13.56 -42.07
N GLU A 680 33.77 -14.30 -41.71
CA GLU A 680 32.40 -14.06 -42.20
C GLU A 680 31.75 -12.79 -41.61
N PHE A 681 32.35 -12.16 -40.59
CA PHE A 681 31.76 -11.03 -39.88
C PHE A 681 32.21 -9.69 -40.49
N THR A 682 31.37 -9.06 -41.32
CA THR A 682 31.62 -7.67 -41.77
C THR A 682 31.38 -6.69 -40.61
N ARG A 683 32.41 -5.95 -40.19
CA ARG A 683 32.33 -4.99 -39.06
C ARG A 683 31.89 -3.59 -39.52
N THR A 684 31.31 -2.80 -38.61
CA THR A 684 30.79 -1.44 -38.86
C THR A 684 31.20 -0.44 -37.77
N ALA A 685 30.92 0.85 -37.95
CA ALA A 685 31.11 1.86 -36.92
C ALA A 685 29.82 2.12 -36.13
N SER A 686 29.94 2.44 -34.83
CA SER A 686 28.80 2.80 -33.96
C SER A 686 27.94 3.90 -34.58
N ASP A 687 28.60 4.89 -35.17
CA ASP A 687 27.98 6.09 -35.70
C ASP A 687 27.20 5.80 -36.99
N ALA A 688 27.56 4.75 -37.73
CA ALA A 688 26.79 4.26 -38.87
C ALA A 688 25.47 3.61 -38.40
N VAL A 689 25.51 2.82 -37.32
CA VAL A 689 24.30 2.21 -36.73
C VAL A 689 23.41 3.27 -36.08
N LYS A 690 23.99 4.20 -35.29
CA LYS A 690 23.27 5.36 -34.73
C LYS A 690 22.56 6.17 -35.80
N ASN A 691 23.24 6.48 -36.90
CA ASN A 691 22.67 7.24 -38.02
C ASN A 691 21.54 6.45 -38.71
N ALA A 692 21.72 5.15 -38.97
CA ALA A 692 20.67 4.30 -39.54
C ALA A 692 19.41 4.25 -38.67
N ILE A 693 19.55 4.28 -37.34
CA ILE A 693 18.44 4.42 -36.39
C ILE A 693 17.77 5.80 -36.52
N THR A 694 18.51 6.88 -36.23
CA THR A 694 17.91 8.21 -36.01
C THR A 694 17.43 8.88 -37.31
N THR A 695 18.17 8.74 -38.41
CA THR A 695 17.75 9.29 -39.71
C THR A 695 16.92 8.31 -40.53
N GLY A 696 17.12 7.00 -40.33
CA GLY A 696 16.62 5.95 -41.21
C GLY A 696 15.33 5.23 -40.80
N PHE A 697 14.73 5.54 -39.63
CA PHE A 697 13.51 4.86 -39.16
C PHE A 697 12.37 5.83 -38.78
N LYS A 698 11.49 6.14 -39.75
CA LYS A 698 10.40 7.12 -39.60
C LYS A 698 9.06 6.55 -40.10
N PRO A 699 8.60 5.42 -39.53
CA PRO A 699 7.46 4.66 -40.06
C PRO A 699 6.14 5.43 -40.02
N ASP A 700 5.36 5.29 -41.09
CA ASP A 700 4.03 5.89 -41.21
C ASP A 700 3.05 5.26 -40.20
N SER A 701 2.07 6.06 -39.77
CA SER A 701 1.03 5.66 -38.81
C SER A 701 1.60 5.06 -37.52
N CYS A 702 2.61 5.72 -36.97
CA CYS A 702 3.23 5.49 -35.67
C CYS A 702 2.83 6.61 -34.67
N PRO A 703 2.67 6.33 -33.36
CA PRO A 703 2.41 7.35 -32.34
C PRO A 703 3.49 8.44 -32.22
N PHE A 704 4.75 8.09 -32.43
CA PHE A 704 5.84 9.05 -32.56
C PHE A 704 6.12 9.34 -34.04
N GLN A 705 6.13 10.63 -34.42
CA GLN A 705 6.44 11.08 -35.79
C GLN A 705 7.85 10.70 -36.26
N ASN A 706 8.75 10.33 -35.33
CA ASN A 706 10.16 10.10 -35.61
C ASN A 706 10.71 9.00 -34.67
N LEU A 707 10.18 7.79 -34.82
CA LEU A 707 10.42 6.66 -33.90
C LEU A 707 11.91 6.33 -33.73
N GLY A 708 12.71 6.47 -34.78
CA GLY A 708 14.16 6.29 -34.74
C GLY A 708 14.89 7.30 -33.84
N GLU A 709 14.49 8.57 -33.84
CA GLU A 709 15.08 9.57 -32.94
C GLU A 709 14.70 9.33 -31.48
N GLU A 710 13.45 8.93 -31.18
CA GLU A 710 13.07 8.60 -29.80
C GLU A 710 13.76 7.33 -29.28
N PHE A 711 13.97 6.32 -30.14
CA PHE A 711 14.76 5.14 -29.77
C PHE A 711 16.25 5.50 -29.60
N GLY A 712 16.80 6.32 -30.49
CA GLY A 712 18.18 6.80 -30.42
C GLY A 712 18.50 7.53 -29.13
N LYS A 713 17.65 8.49 -28.72
CA LYS A 713 17.78 9.20 -27.43
C LYS A 713 17.79 8.22 -26.26
N TRP A 714 16.86 7.27 -26.22
CA TRP A 714 16.78 6.29 -25.14
C TRP A 714 17.99 5.34 -25.12
N LEU A 715 18.57 4.98 -26.26
CA LEU A 715 19.83 4.23 -26.29
C LEU A 715 21.03 5.07 -25.81
N GLU A 716 21.01 6.39 -25.98
CA GLU A 716 22.03 7.29 -25.43
C GLU A 716 21.85 7.51 -23.92
N GLU A 717 20.60 7.58 -23.42
CA GLU A 717 20.28 7.57 -21.97
C GLU A 717 20.79 6.30 -21.26
N MET A 718 20.96 5.19 -21.99
CA MET A 718 21.37 3.88 -21.48
C MET A 718 22.82 3.50 -21.85
N ASP A 719 23.63 4.44 -22.39
CA ASP A 719 25.02 4.21 -22.85
C ASP A 719 25.20 3.02 -23.83
N ALA A 720 24.14 2.64 -24.54
CA ALA A 720 23.94 1.32 -25.15
C ALA A 720 24.82 0.95 -26.37
N PHE A 721 25.78 1.81 -26.71
CA PHE A 721 26.77 1.58 -27.78
C PHE A 721 28.20 1.39 -27.26
N PHE A 722 28.47 1.68 -25.99
CA PHE A 722 29.81 1.53 -25.40
C PHE A 722 30.11 0.08 -25.02
N THR A 723 29.09 -0.67 -24.60
CA THR A 723 29.18 -2.09 -24.28
C THR A 723 28.27 -2.94 -25.16
N ASP A 724 28.53 -4.23 -25.15
CA ASP A 724 27.65 -5.26 -25.69
C ASP A 724 26.73 -5.85 -24.61
N GLN A 725 25.97 -6.90 -24.95
CA GLN A 725 25.05 -7.55 -24.01
C GLN A 725 25.74 -8.22 -22.81
N LEU A 726 26.99 -8.69 -22.97
CA LEU A 726 27.77 -9.30 -21.90
C LEU A 726 28.51 -8.25 -21.04
N GLY A 727 28.41 -6.97 -21.40
CA GLY A 727 29.14 -5.87 -20.76
C GLY A 727 30.56 -5.67 -21.33
N ASN A 728 30.94 -6.38 -22.39
CA ASN A 728 32.25 -6.22 -23.01
C ASN A 728 32.32 -4.87 -23.77
N PRO A 729 33.42 -4.11 -23.71
CA PRO A 729 33.56 -2.87 -24.47
C PRO A 729 33.52 -3.08 -25.98
N ARG A 730 32.71 -2.31 -26.71
CA ARG A 730 32.65 -2.34 -28.18
C ARG A 730 33.67 -1.37 -28.78
N ASP A 731 34.43 -1.81 -29.80
CA ASP A 731 35.18 -0.89 -30.66
C ASP A 731 34.21 -0.07 -31.52
N LYS A 732 34.06 1.21 -31.20
CA LYS A 732 33.22 2.18 -31.94
C LYS A 732 33.54 2.30 -33.43
N ASN A 733 34.74 1.95 -33.87
CA ASN A 733 35.14 2.01 -35.29
C ASN A 733 34.97 0.67 -36.02
N ALA A 734 34.85 -0.43 -35.27
CA ALA A 734 34.88 -1.80 -35.80
C ALA A 734 34.01 -2.75 -34.96
N MET A 735 32.77 -2.35 -34.70
CA MET A 735 31.75 -3.18 -34.08
C MET A 735 31.52 -4.44 -34.92
N TRP A 736 31.62 -5.59 -34.27
CA TRP A 736 31.12 -6.84 -34.83
C TRP A 736 29.58 -6.83 -34.87
N PRO A 737 28.96 -7.57 -35.79
CA PRO A 737 27.53 -7.83 -35.76
C PRO A 737 27.14 -8.75 -34.59
N GLY A 738 25.88 -8.64 -34.17
CA GLY A 738 25.33 -9.41 -33.06
C GLY A 738 25.33 -8.69 -31.71
N ALA A 739 24.65 -9.31 -30.75
CA ALA A 739 24.41 -8.78 -29.41
C ALA A 739 25.65 -8.71 -28.52
N TYR A 740 26.64 -9.57 -28.77
CA TYR A 740 27.88 -9.68 -27.99
C TYR A 740 29.06 -10.10 -28.86
N GLN A 741 30.25 -9.90 -28.31
CA GLN A 741 31.54 -10.33 -28.81
C GLN A 741 32.13 -11.35 -27.82
N GLU A 742 32.70 -12.43 -28.37
CA GLU A 742 33.47 -13.45 -27.66
C GLU A 742 34.98 -13.25 -27.89
#